data_AF-A0A7S6LVN3-F1
#
_entry.id   AF-A0A7S6LVN3-F1
#
_cell.length_a   1.000
_cell.length_b   1.000
_cell.length_c   1.000
_cell.angle_alpha   90.00
_cell.angle_beta   90.00
_cell.angle_gamma   90.00
#
_symmetry.space_group_name_H-M   'P 1'
#
loop_
_entity.id
_entity.type
_entity.pdbx_description
1 polymer ?
#
loop_
_entity_poly.entity_id
_entity_poly.type
_entity_poly.pdbx_seq_one_letter_code
_entity_poly.pdbx_strand_id
1 'polypeptide(L)'
;MIIRNLSSNTKILIVLVLLITYGSLYPGNFSHVDPDAFEQFFTNMLWVTSTGDLLGNIALFLPLGINGGWVIHTRYRTTHLLLWLAAGFVFALTLQILQIWLPTRSAALADVLWNMVGLLSGIGTGFLVRQSLSSRSLDKLSLLRTGTIIPFVILLLWTGSELLPLVPSLDWQKFKDALKPLQETDFSFSYFGFHAAGFMAAGSILSLQIHKPTVWLTGTLLFVLAGKIVVIDQFLDLSTLTGLLAGYLATILLLQTNHRIRAAAAFWPLLFAWSLYALTPFSFTSGGTFNLIPFTTMLEGSMLDNTTGLVRSLYIYSALLWLGSQIGGNFRGIVLALIFWSIVIELIQTGLLGRNADITEPLLIGLIAWGLSESRQLECHTAISHPITSPVPDKPTPSISHSYRIGFSENQPLFREWIPVILLSMGTAALLWLILRLPGIPYNLKELFLFDGNILFIFIFVLALLWIGAGAAWISSRILSSARPLISLPGWVFAASLISLGLLSISVTQESIADIAGSNNLYWFVVNKDIWGESWRHIFEWLGPTLISMLERPVRYTALYAPLVISLALIISFFSLRKQHEQVSGKMLTLIISALPWLWLAKAIAFSWSSTDNLNELIARNGALGMGGGFYLYLLLFALCVNAIILTNMSAHITEWILGIALSLTMLPLGWLLLSLGLEPEVHKYGHTFSGAQFLLGPDRKQILPETELFARWCLVQAGFITIISSGIRSFSRVTRQYL
;
A
#
# COMPACT_ATOMS: atom_id res chain seq x y z
N MET A 1 -28.05 -24.49 -21.85
CA MET A 1 -29.09 -23.43 -21.92
C MET A 1 -29.11 -22.54 -20.68
N ILE A 2 -28.91 -23.08 -19.46
CA ILE A 2 -28.95 -22.33 -18.18
C ILE A 2 -27.82 -21.27 -18.04
N ILE A 3 -26.59 -21.55 -18.51
CA ILE A 3 -25.44 -20.64 -18.37
C ILE A 3 -25.58 -19.35 -19.22
N ARG A 4 -26.34 -19.40 -20.33
CA ARG A 4 -26.46 -18.28 -21.27
C ARG A 4 -27.26 -17.09 -20.68
N ASN A 5 -28.11 -17.35 -19.69
CA ASN A 5 -28.98 -16.35 -19.05
C ASN A 5 -28.39 -15.76 -17.75
N LEU A 6 -27.20 -16.19 -17.34
CA LEU A 6 -26.54 -15.64 -16.15
C LEU A 6 -25.97 -14.24 -16.44
N SER A 7 -25.98 -13.37 -15.44
CA SER A 7 -25.28 -12.08 -15.54
C SER A 7 -23.77 -12.28 -15.72
N SER A 8 -23.09 -11.36 -16.41
CA SER A 8 -21.63 -11.44 -16.62
C SER A 8 -20.85 -11.56 -15.30
N ASN A 9 -21.26 -10.82 -14.26
CA ASN A 9 -20.65 -10.91 -12.92
C ASN A 9 -20.80 -12.31 -12.30
N THR A 10 -21.95 -12.97 -12.50
CA THR A 10 -22.19 -14.34 -12.02
C THR A 10 -21.33 -15.34 -12.78
N LYS A 11 -21.13 -15.18 -14.09
CA LYS A 11 -20.25 -16.07 -14.84
C LYS A 11 -18.79 -15.91 -14.41
N ILE A 12 -18.33 -14.66 -14.24
CA ILE A 12 -16.98 -14.35 -13.73
C ILE A 12 -16.80 -14.97 -12.33
N LEU A 13 -17.81 -14.87 -11.47
CA LEU A 13 -17.79 -15.50 -10.14
C LEU A 13 -17.54 -17.00 -10.23
N ILE A 14 -18.28 -17.70 -11.08
CA ILE A 14 -18.14 -19.16 -11.24
C ILE A 14 -16.73 -19.52 -11.67
N VAL A 15 -16.17 -18.81 -12.66
CA VAL A 15 -14.80 -19.06 -13.13
C VAL A 15 -13.77 -18.79 -12.03
N LEU A 16 -13.92 -17.71 -11.26
CA LEU A 16 -13.02 -17.42 -10.12
C LEU A 16 -13.10 -18.50 -9.04
N VAL A 17 -14.30 -18.94 -8.67
CA VAL A 17 -14.48 -20.02 -7.68
C VAL A 17 -13.83 -21.32 -8.18
N LEU A 18 -13.99 -21.66 -9.46
CA LEU A 18 -13.36 -22.85 -10.05
C LEU A 18 -11.84 -22.75 -10.07
N LEU A 19 -11.26 -21.61 -10.46
CA LEU A 19 -9.81 -21.40 -10.49
C LEU A 19 -9.20 -21.45 -9.08
N ILE A 20 -9.85 -20.81 -8.10
CA ILE A 20 -9.41 -20.85 -6.70
C ILE A 20 -9.46 -22.28 -6.18
N THR A 21 -10.58 -22.98 -6.39
CA THR A 21 -10.73 -24.39 -5.98
C THR A 21 -9.66 -25.28 -6.62
N TYR A 22 -9.41 -25.09 -7.92
CA TYR A 22 -8.39 -25.82 -8.66
C TYR A 22 -6.99 -25.59 -8.08
N GLY A 23 -6.59 -24.33 -7.92
CA GLY A 23 -5.26 -23.98 -7.39
C GLY A 23 -5.05 -24.45 -5.95
N SER A 24 -6.08 -24.35 -5.11
CA SER A 24 -6.02 -24.78 -3.70
C SER A 24 -5.97 -26.30 -3.52
N LEU A 25 -6.58 -27.07 -4.44
CA LEU A 25 -6.65 -28.53 -4.33
C LEU A 25 -5.65 -29.27 -5.24
N TYR A 26 -4.91 -28.57 -6.10
CA TYR A 26 -3.86 -29.17 -6.93
C TYR A 26 -2.70 -29.72 -6.05
N PRO A 27 -2.17 -30.93 -6.32
CA PRO A 27 -2.44 -31.79 -7.50
C PRO A 27 -3.59 -32.81 -7.33
N GLY A 28 -4.36 -32.75 -6.25
CA GLY A 28 -5.49 -33.65 -6.00
C GLY A 28 -5.09 -35.05 -5.51
N ASN A 29 -3.90 -35.20 -4.97
CA ASN A 29 -3.37 -36.45 -4.40
C ASN A 29 -3.88 -36.68 -2.97
N PHE A 30 -5.20 -36.78 -2.80
CA PHE A 30 -5.81 -37.01 -1.49
C PHE A 30 -5.34 -38.33 -0.86
N SER A 31 -4.91 -38.27 0.40
CA SER A 31 -4.37 -39.41 1.14
C SER A 31 -5.00 -39.53 2.54
N HIS A 32 -4.67 -40.61 3.26
CA HIS A 32 -5.10 -40.74 4.66
C HIS A 32 -4.44 -39.69 5.54
N VAL A 33 -5.20 -39.21 6.51
CA VAL A 33 -4.85 -38.10 7.40
C VAL A 33 -4.27 -38.67 8.69
N ASP A 34 -3.19 -38.06 9.18
CA ASP A 34 -2.63 -38.41 10.49
C ASP A 34 -3.66 -38.14 11.61
N PRO A 35 -3.73 -38.99 12.66
CA PRO A 35 -4.74 -38.86 13.71
C PRO A 35 -4.81 -37.47 14.35
N ASP A 36 -3.67 -36.78 14.44
CA ASP A 36 -3.53 -35.50 15.12
C ASP A 36 -3.74 -34.29 14.18
N ALA A 37 -3.89 -34.48 12.87
CA ALA A 37 -3.89 -33.37 11.91
C ALA A 37 -5.09 -32.42 12.10
N PHE A 38 -6.25 -32.95 12.48
CA PHE A 38 -7.42 -32.13 12.83
C PHE A 38 -7.17 -31.32 14.11
N GLU A 39 -6.55 -31.93 15.12
CA GLU A 39 -6.20 -31.22 16.36
C GLU A 39 -5.18 -30.13 16.09
N GLN A 40 -4.13 -30.42 15.30
CA GLN A 40 -3.12 -29.46 14.88
C GLN A 40 -3.73 -28.31 14.07
N PHE A 41 -4.71 -28.57 13.20
CA PHE A 41 -5.38 -27.53 12.43
C PHE A 41 -6.05 -26.45 13.31
N PHE A 42 -6.65 -26.85 14.44
CA PHE A 42 -7.32 -25.93 15.36
C PHE A 42 -6.40 -25.38 16.46
N THR A 43 -5.32 -26.08 16.79
CA THR A 43 -4.40 -25.68 17.88
C THR A 43 -3.16 -24.92 17.40
N ASN A 44 -2.79 -25.04 16.12
CA ASN A 44 -1.62 -24.36 15.57
C ASN A 44 -1.87 -22.85 15.46
N MET A 45 -1.22 -22.09 16.35
CA MET A 45 -1.28 -20.62 16.41
C MET A 45 -0.18 -19.94 15.57
N LEU A 46 0.43 -20.62 14.61
CA LEU A 46 1.34 -19.99 13.64
C LEU A 46 0.53 -19.24 12.57
N TRP A 47 0.22 -17.97 12.84
CA TRP A 47 -0.61 -17.18 11.93
C TRP A 47 0.11 -16.70 10.66
N VAL A 48 1.44 -16.75 10.63
CA VAL A 48 2.24 -16.47 9.44
C VAL A 48 3.38 -17.47 9.38
N THR A 49 3.32 -18.34 8.39
CA THR A 49 4.33 -19.35 8.04
C THR A 49 5.46 -18.73 7.22
N SER A 50 5.09 -17.95 6.20
CA SER A 50 6.00 -17.14 5.38
C SER A 50 5.27 -15.93 4.78
N THR A 51 6.01 -14.90 4.40
CA THR A 51 5.46 -13.74 3.70
C THR A 51 4.88 -14.11 2.33
N GLY A 52 5.49 -15.08 1.64
CA GLY A 52 5.00 -15.58 0.35
C GLY A 52 3.65 -16.28 0.46
N ASP A 53 3.47 -17.11 1.48
CA ASP A 53 2.22 -17.82 1.76
C ASP A 53 1.08 -16.86 2.13
N LEU A 54 1.36 -15.92 3.04
CA LEU A 54 0.45 -14.83 3.40
C LEU A 54 -0.01 -14.03 2.17
N LEU A 55 0.93 -13.57 1.35
CA LEU A 55 0.63 -12.77 0.16
C LEU A 55 -0.10 -13.60 -0.90
N GLY A 56 0.24 -14.89 -1.03
CA GLY A 56 -0.43 -15.84 -1.90
C GLY A 56 -1.92 -15.97 -1.56
N ASN A 57 -2.24 -16.20 -0.29
CA ASN A 57 -3.62 -16.33 0.19
C ASN A 57 -4.44 -15.03 0.00
N ILE A 58 -3.83 -13.87 0.28
CA ILE A 58 -4.48 -12.57 0.00
C ILE A 58 -4.74 -12.41 -1.50
N ALA A 59 -3.74 -12.68 -2.35
CA ALA A 59 -3.83 -12.52 -3.79
C ALA A 59 -4.87 -13.47 -4.41
N LEU A 60 -5.01 -14.69 -3.88
CA LEU A 60 -5.94 -15.70 -4.36
C LEU A 60 -7.41 -15.26 -4.23
N PHE A 61 -7.78 -14.64 -3.11
CA PHE A 61 -9.16 -14.21 -2.83
C PHE A 61 -9.47 -12.77 -3.25
N LEU A 62 -8.46 -11.96 -3.57
CA LEU A 62 -8.64 -10.57 -3.99
C LEU A 62 -9.54 -10.40 -5.25
N PRO A 63 -9.39 -11.20 -6.34
CA PRO A 63 -10.29 -11.15 -7.49
C PRO A 63 -11.76 -11.45 -7.14
N LEU A 64 -11.99 -12.41 -6.24
CA LEU A 64 -13.31 -12.76 -5.74
C LEU A 64 -13.95 -11.58 -5.00
N GLY A 65 -13.14 -10.87 -4.21
CA GLY A 65 -13.55 -9.64 -3.53
C GLY A 65 -13.89 -8.51 -4.49
N ILE A 66 -13.06 -8.29 -5.53
CA ILE A 66 -13.32 -7.27 -6.55
C ILE A 66 -14.70 -7.48 -7.15
N ASN A 67 -15.01 -8.70 -7.61
CA ASN A 67 -16.32 -9.03 -8.17
C ASN A 67 -17.47 -8.74 -7.16
N GLY A 68 -17.26 -9.05 -5.87
CA GLY A 68 -18.17 -8.68 -4.80
C GLY A 68 -18.48 -7.17 -4.74
N GLY A 69 -17.46 -6.32 -4.90
CA GLY A 69 -17.64 -4.85 -4.94
C GLY A 69 -18.52 -4.35 -6.10
N TRP A 70 -18.61 -5.12 -7.20
CA TRP A 70 -19.51 -4.82 -8.33
C TRP A 70 -20.93 -5.34 -8.12
N VAL A 71 -21.09 -6.48 -7.45
CA VAL A 71 -22.40 -7.13 -7.19
C VAL A 71 -23.12 -6.49 -6.00
N ILE A 72 -22.41 -5.99 -4.99
CA ILE A 72 -23.05 -5.40 -3.80
C ILE A 72 -23.82 -4.13 -4.17
N HIS A 73 -25.15 -4.23 -4.10
CA HIS A 73 -26.09 -3.15 -4.39
C HIS A 73 -26.21 -2.12 -3.26
N THR A 74 -26.36 -0.84 -3.64
CA THR A 74 -26.44 0.30 -2.71
C THR A 74 -27.66 0.25 -1.79
N ARG A 75 -28.79 -0.30 -2.26
CA ARG A 75 -30.05 -0.38 -1.49
C ARG A 75 -30.02 -1.38 -0.33
N TYR A 76 -29.28 -2.49 -0.47
CA TYR A 76 -29.17 -3.56 0.53
C TYR A 76 -27.71 -3.87 0.88
N ARG A 77 -26.90 -2.81 0.97
CA ARG A 77 -25.44 -2.90 1.03
C ARG A 77 -24.94 -3.75 2.20
N THR A 78 -25.48 -3.54 3.40
CA THR A 78 -25.02 -4.24 4.60
C THR A 78 -25.35 -5.73 4.55
N THR A 79 -26.58 -6.10 4.18
CA THR A 79 -27.01 -7.50 4.09
C THR A 79 -26.22 -8.25 3.03
N HIS A 80 -26.06 -7.68 1.83
CA HIS A 80 -25.26 -8.31 0.77
C HIS A 80 -23.79 -8.41 1.15
N LEU A 81 -23.22 -7.41 1.83
CA LEU A 81 -21.84 -7.48 2.34
C LEU A 81 -21.69 -8.63 3.34
N LEU A 82 -22.59 -8.74 4.32
CA LEU A 82 -22.55 -9.82 5.32
C LEU A 82 -22.69 -11.20 4.68
N LEU A 83 -23.62 -11.37 3.73
CA LEU A 83 -23.77 -12.62 2.98
C LEU A 83 -22.53 -12.97 2.17
N TRP A 84 -21.89 -11.97 1.53
CA TRP A 84 -20.67 -12.18 0.76
C TRP A 84 -19.50 -12.59 1.64
N LEU A 85 -19.35 -11.96 2.81
CA LEU A 85 -18.33 -12.30 3.80
C LEU A 85 -18.58 -13.70 4.38
N ALA A 86 -19.83 -14.04 4.69
CA ALA A 86 -20.17 -15.37 5.18
C ALA A 86 -19.89 -16.46 4.13
N ALA A 87 -20.29 -16.24 2.88
CA ALA A 87 -20.02 -17.17 1.77
C ALA A 87 -18.52 -17.33 1.51
N GLY A 88 -17.77 -16.22 1.49
CA GLY A 88 -16.31 -16.23 1.34
C GLY A 88 -15.61 -16.96 2.49
N PHE A 89 -16.05 -16.77 3.73
CA PHE A 89 -15.51 -17.45 4.89
C PHE A 89 -15.75 -18.96 4.83
N VAL A 90 -17.00 -19.38 4.55
CA VAL A 90 -17.34 -20.79 4.39
C VAL A 90 -16.53 -21.42 3.25
N PHE A 91 -16.38 -20.72 2.13
CA PHE A 91 -15.59 -21.19 1.01
C PHE A 91 -14.11 -21.37 1.37
N ALA A 92 -13.47 -20.36 1.97
CA ALA A 92 -12.08 -20.44 2.43
C ALA A 92 -11.87 -21.55 3.46
N LEU A 93 -12.75 -21.65 4.45
CA LEU A 93 -12.69 -22.71 5.47
C LEU A 93 -12.86 -24.10 4.84
N THR A 94 -13.75 -24.25 3.86
CA THR A 94 -13.96 -25.52 3.16
C THR A 94 -12.70 -25.94 2.40
N LEU A 95 -12.04 -25.02 1.68
CA LEU A 95 -10.78 -25.32 1.00
C LEU A 95 -9.70 -25.76 1.98
N GLN A 96 -9.58 -25.06 3.11
CA GLN A 96 -8.56 -25.36 4.10
C GLN A 96 -8.79 -26.72 4.78
N ILE A 97 -10.05 -27.04 5.10
CA ILE A 97 -10.43 -28.36 5.61
C ILE A 97 -10.08 -29.43 4.57
N LEU A 98 -10.42 -29.23 3.29
CA LEU A 98 -10.10 -30.17 2.22
C LEU A 98 -8.59 -30.39 2.04
N GLN A 99 -7.77 -29.38 2.32
CA GLN A 99 -6.32 -29.48 2.27
C GLN A 99 -5.71 -30.36 3.37
N ILE A 100 -6.44 -30.68 4.45
CA ILE A 100 -5.97 -31.62 5.48
C ILE A 100 -5.67 -33.00 4.86
N TRP A 101 -6.41 -33.39 3.83
CA TRP A 101 -6.20 -34.65 3.10
C TRP A 101 -5.12 -34.56 2.01
N LEU A 102 -4.48 -33.40 1.81
CA LEU A 102 -3.44 -33.20 0.79
C LEU A 102 -2.06 -33.14 1.45
N PRO A 103 -1.23 -34.20 1.38
CA PRO A 103 0.04 -34.27 2.11
C PRO A 103 1.10 -33.28 1.61
N THR A 104 0.93 -32.76 0.39
CA THR A 104 1.81 -31.75 -0.22
C THR A 104 1.44 -30.31 0.16
N ARG A 105 0.35 -30.10 0.92
CA ARG A 105 -0.15 -28.79 1.34
C ARG A 105 -0.17 -28.69 2.86
N SER A 106 0.21 -27.52 3.36
CA SER A 106 0.10 -27.20 4.79
C SER A 106 -1.26 -26.55 5.06
N ALA A 107 -2.17 -27.28 5.71
CA ALA A 107 -3.45 -26.70 6.11
C ALA A 107 -3.30 -25.87 7.39
N ALA A 108 -3.46 -24.54 7.34
CA ALA A 108 -3.54 -23.67 8.52
C ALA A 108 -4.85 -22.87 8.58
N LEU A 109 -5.47 -22.79 9.77
CA LEU A 109 -6.65 -21.93 9.99
C LEU A 109 -6.33 -20.43 9.73
N ALA A 110 -5.07 -20.04 9.88
CA ALA A 110 -4.58 -18.70 9.55
C ALA A 110 -4.80 -18.33 8.09
N ASP A 111 -4.73 -19.28 7.16
CA ASP A 111 -4.93 -19.04 5.73
C ASP A 111 -6.37 -18.63 5.44
N VAL A 112 -7.33 -19.12 6.22
CA VAL A 112 -8.73 -18.65 6.17
C VAL A 112 -8.80 -17.15 6.48
N LEU A 113 -8.06 -16.67 7.47
CA LEU A 113 -8.00 -15.23 7.76
C LEU A 113 -7.37 -14.45 6.61
N TRP A 114 -6.24 -14.90 6.06
CA TRP A 114 -5.57 -14.20 4.97
C TRP A 114 -6.40 -14.18 3.68
N ASN A 115 -7.09 -15.26 3.37
CA ASN A 115 -8.09 -15.32 2.31
C ASN A 115 -9.21 -14.30 2.53
N MET A 116 -9.70 -14.15 3.78
CA MET A 116 -10.70 -13.14 4.12
C MET A 116 -10.18 -11.70 4.04
N VAL A 117 -8.91 -11.46 4.39
CA VAL A 117 -8.24 -10.17 4.16
C VAL A 117 -8.17 -9.86 2.67
N GLY A 118 -7.82 -10.84 1.83
CA GLY A 118 -7.88 -10.75 0.37
C GLY A 118 -9.26 -10.37 -0.14
N LEU A 119 -10.30 -11.07 0.32
CA LEU A 119 -11.70 -10.81 -0.04
C LEU A 119 -12.12 -9.37 0.32
N LEU A 120 -11.85 -8.92 1.54
CA LEU A 120 -12.19 -7.57 2.01
C LEU A 120 -11.46 -6.49 1.20
N SER A 121 -10.16 -6.69 0.97
CA SER A 121 -9.32 -5.78 0.17
C SER A 121 -9.82 -5.71 -1.28
N GLY A 122 -10.22 -6.84 -1.84
CA GLY A 122 -10.86 -6.91 -3.15
C GLY A 122 -12.18 -6.16 -3.21
N ILE A 123 -13.07 -6.33 -2.22
CA ILE A 123 -14.36 -5.62 -2.16
C ILE A 123 -14.14 -4.10 -2.14
N GLY A 124 -13.21 -3.64 -1.30
CA GLY A 124 -12.79 -2.24 -1.25
C GLY A 124 -12.32 -1.74 -2.62
N THR A 125 -11.43 -2.50 -3.27
CA THR A 125 -10.92 -2.20 -4.61
C THR A 125 -12.05 -2.12 -5.64
N GLY A 126 -12.99 -3.08 -5.65
CA GLY A 126 -14.13 -3.08 -6.54
C GLY A 126 -15.03 -1.85 -6.38
N PHE A 127 -15.29 -1.42 -5.13
CA PHE A 127 -16.03 -0.18 -4.87
C PHE A 127 -15.28 1.07 -5.36
N LEU A 128 -13.97 1.16 -5.12
CA LEU A 128 -13.15 2.29 -5.54
C LEU A 128 -13.13 2.40 -7.07
N VAL A 129 -12.93 1.28 -7.77
CA VAL A 129 -12.94 1.21 -9.24
C VAL A 129 -14.30 1.63 -9.79
N ARG A 130 -15.39 1.06 -9.25
CA ARG A 130 -16.77 1.40 -9.65
C ARG A 130 -17.06 2.88 -9.44
N GLN A 131 -16.63 3.47 -8.33
CA GLN A 131 -16.84 4.88 -8.04
C GLN A 131 -16.02 5.77 -8.98
N SER A 132 -14.78 5.40 -9.28
CA SER A 132 -13.92 6.13 -10.21
C SER A 132 -14.54 6.17 -11.61
N LEU A 133 -15.03 5.03 -12.09
CA LEU A 133 -15.72 4.92 -13.39
C LEU A 133 -17.05 5.66 -13.45
N SER A 134 -17.85 5.62 -12.38
CA SER A 134 -19.15 6.30 -12.33
C SER A 134 -19.03 7.82 -12.30
N SER A 135 -17.83 8.35 -12.06
CA SER A 135 -17.64 9.77 -11.89
C SER A 135 -17.22 10.47 -13.18
N ARG A 136 -17.94 11.55 -13.54
CA ARG A 136 -17.55 12.52 -14.59
C ARG A 136 -16.23 13.27 -14.28
N SER A 137 -15.39 12.78 -13.36
CA SER A 137 -14.15 13.44 -12.94
C SER A 137 -12.94 13.06 -13.79
N LEU A 138 -12.98 11.91 -14.48
CA LEU A 138 -11.99 11.62 -15.52
C LEU A 138 -12.14 12.55 -16.74
N ASP A 139 -13.29 13.19 -16.93
CA ASP A 139 -13.44 14.28 -17.91
C ASP A 139 -12.76 15.59 -17.44
N LYS A 140 -12.62 15.81 -16.12
CA LYS A 140 -11.91 16.98 -15.57
C LYS A 140 -10.39 16.79 -15.55
N LEU A 141 -9.91 15.57 -15.37
CA LEU A 141 -8.53 15.18 -15.65
C LEU A 141 -8.42 14.82 -17.14
N SER A 142 -8.35 15.84 -18.00
CA SER A 142 -8.25 15.79 -19.48
C SER A 142 -7.13 14.91 -20.08
N LEU A 143 -6.49 14.07 -19.27
CA LEU A 143 -5.41 13.17 -19.60
C LEU A 143 -5.90 11.99 -20.46
N LEU A 144 -7.06 11.42 -20.16
CA LEU A 144 -7.55 10.18 -20.77
C LEU A 144 -8.43 10.43 -21.99
N ARG A 145 -8.25 9.61 -23.03
CA ARG A 145 -9.03 9.59 -24.28
C ARG A 145 -10.22 8.62 -24.21
N THR A 146 -10.11 7.56 -23.41
CA THR A 146 -11.13 6.50 -23.28
C THR A 146 -11.25 6.07 -21.81
N GLY A 147 -12.48 5.86 -21.35
CA GLY A 147 -12.81 5.45 -19.97
C GLY A 147 -12.74 3.93 -19.70
N THR A 148 -12.04 3.17 -20.55
CA THR A 148 -11.99 1.69 -20.46
C THR A 148 -10.87 1.22 -19.53
N ILE A 149 -11.14 0.24 -18.65
CA ILE A 149 -10.15 -0.28 -17.67
C ILE A 149 -9.14 -1.24 -18.32
N ILE A 150 -9.56 -1.97 -19.34
CA ILE A 150 -8.78 -3.07 -19.96
C ILE A 150 -7.35 -2.64 -20.36
N PRO A 151 -7.12 -1.52 -21.07
CA PRO A 151 -5.77 -1.07 -21.42
C PRO A 151 -4.86 -0.88 -20.21
N PHE A 152 -5.37 -0.36 -19.09
CA PHE A 152 -4.58 -0.16 -17.87
C PHE A 152 -4.19 -1.47 -17.21
N VAL A 153 -5.09 -2.47 -17.22
CA VAL A 153 -4.77 -3.82 -16.75
C VAL A 153 -3.66 -4.44 -17.60
N ILE A 154 -3.71 -4.27 -18.92
CA ILE A 154 -2.66 -4.77 -19.83
C ILE A 154 -1.32 -4.08 -19.55
N LEU A 155 -1.32 -2.76 -19.33
CA LEU A 155 -0.11 -2.01 -18.96
C LEU A 155 0.48 -2.48 -17.62
N LEU A 156 -0.38 -2.75 -16.63
CA LEU A 156 0.04 -3.27 -15.33
C LEU A 156 0.63 -4.68 -15.47
N LEU A 157 0.03 -5.55 -16.28
CA LEU A 157 0.58 -6.87 -16.59
C LEU A 157 1.95 -6.78 -17.26
N TRP A 158 2.14 -5.85 -18.21
CA TRP A 158 3.45 -5.62 -18.82
C TRP A 158 4.49 -5.16 -17.79
N THR A 159 4.16 -4.15 -16.98
CA THR A 159 5.07 -3.68 -15.92
C THR A 159 5.39 -4.79 -14.92
N GLY A 160 4.42 -5.62 -14.56
CA GLY A 160 4.62 -6.82 -13.74
C GLY A 160 5.56 -7.83 -14.39
N SER A 161 5.40 -8.10 -15.69
CA SER A 161 6.27 -9.01 -16.44
C SER A 161 7.73 -8.55 -16.51
N GLU A 162 7.98 -7.26 -16.32
CA GLU A 162 9.32 -6.67 -16.30
C GLU A 162 9.94 -6.57 -14.90
N LEU A 163 9.12 -6.43 -13.84
CA LEU A 163 9.60 -6.01 -12.52
C LEU A 163 9.29 -6.97 -11.38
N LEU A 164 8.61 -8.11 -11.61
CA LEU A 164 8.45 -9.15 -10.58
C LEU A 164 9.83 -9.63 -10.07
N PRO A 165 10.02 -9.84 -8.75
CA PRO A 165 9.02 -9.99 -7.69
C PRO A 165 8.50 -8.68 -7.06
N LEU A 166 8.90 -7.51 -7.55
CA LEU A 166 8.53 -6.19 -6.98
C LEU A 166 9.02 -5.98 -5.54
N VAL A 167 10.09 -6.67 -5.13
CA VAL A 167 10.73 -6.51 -3.82
C VAL A 167 11.92 -5.54 -3.97
N PRO A 168 11.79 -4.25 -3.59
CA PRO A 168 12.89 -3.31 -3.69
C PRO A 168 13.97 -3.61 -2.64
N SER A 169 15.24 -3.52 -3.04
CA SER A 169 16.39 -3.49 -2.15
C SER A 169 17.15 -2.18 -2.32
N LEU A 170 17.55 -1.58 -1.21
CA LEU A 170 18.42 -0.40 -1.17
C LEU A 170 19.87 -0.75 -0.85
N ASP A 171 20.22 -2.04 -0.96
CA ASP A 171 21.60 -2.49 -0.78
C ASP A 171 22.48 -1.98 -1.93
N TRP A 172 23.59 -1.32 -1.58
CA TRP A 172 24.56 -0.82 -2.54
C TRP A 172 25.19 -1.94 -3.37
N GLN A 173 25.41 -3.10 -2.76
CA GLN A 173 25.94 -4.26 -3.48
C GLN A 173 24.99 -4.71 -4.59
N LYS A 174 23.69 -4.72 -4.30
CA LYS A 174 22.63 -5.02 -5.25
C LYS A 174 22.61 -4.05 -6.43
N PHE A 175 22.84 -2.75 -6.21
CA PHE A 175 22.92 -1.77 -7.30
C PHE A 175 24.08 -2.05 -8.25
N LYS A 176 25.25 -2.42 -7.71
CA LYS A 176 26.39 -2.82 -8.52
C LYS A 176 26.08 -4.10 -9.29
N ASP A 177 25.54 -5.11 -8.61
CA ASP A 177 25.24 -6.41 -9.19
C ASP A 177 24.23 -6.31 -10.34
N ALA A 178 23.22 -5.46 -10.21
CA ALA A 178 22.24 -5.22 -11.26
C ALA A 178 22.84 -4.60 -12.55
N LEU A 179 23.97 -3.90 -12.45
CA LEU A 179 24.62 -3.23 -13.58
C LEU A 179 25.82 -4.01 -14.16
N LYS A 180 26.36 -5.00 -13.42
CA LYS A 180 27.49 -5.83 -13.88
C LYS A 180 27.26 -6.43 -15.28
N PRO A 181 26.08 -6.98 -15.62
CA PRO A 181 25.87 -7.58 -16.94
C PRO A 181 25.96 -6.61 -18.13
N LEU A 182 25.94 -5.29 -17.91
CA LEU A 182 26.20 -4.33 -18.99
C LEU A 182 27.65 -4.34 -19.48
N GLN A 183 28.58 -4.85 -18.67
CA GLN A 183 29.99 -4.96 -19.00
C GLN A 183 30.29 -6.23 -19.80
N GLU A 184 29.39 -7.21 -19.76
CA GLU A 184 29.48 -8.44 -20.53
C GLU A 184 28.99 -8.18 -21.97
N THR A 185 29.67 -8.77 -22.96
CA THR A 185 29.32 -8.59 -24.39
C THR A 185 28.29 -9.61 -24.89
N ASP A 186 27.61 -10.31 -23.98
CA ASP A 186 26.65 -11.35 -24.31
C ASP A 186 25.32 -10.73 -24.76
N PHE A 187 25.14 -10.67 -26.07
CA PHE A 187 23.95 -10.10 -26.70
C PHE A 187 23.04 -11.19 -27.26
N SER A 188 21.77 -11.22 -26.82
CA SER A 188 20.75 -12.13 -27.34
C SER A 188 19.68 -11.39 -28.11
N PHE A 189 19.61 -11.64 -29.42
CA PHE A 189 18.59 -11.08 -30.31
C PHE A 189 17.16 -11.44 -29.91
N SER A 190 16.96 -12.63 -29.30
CA SER A 190 15.65 -13.07 -28.82
C SER A 190 15.17 -12.21 -27.65
N TYR A 191 16.02 -11.99 -26.65
CA TYR A 191 15.71 -11.13 -25.50
C TYR A 191 15.56 -9.66 -25.92
N PHE A 192 16.44 -9.16 -26.79
CA PHE A 192 16.31 -7.82 -27.37
C PHE A 192 14.95 -7.62 -28.05
N GLY A 193 14.57 -8.55 -28.95
CA GLY A 193 13.31 -8.49 -29.68
C GLY A 193 12.10 -8.57 -28.75
N PHE A 194 12.19 -9.39 -27.69
CA PHE A 194 11.15 -9.53 -26.68
C PHE A 194 10.88 -8.22 -25.94
N HIS A 195 11.92 -7.59 -25.37
CA HIS A 195 11.78 -6.32 -24.65
C HIS A 195 11.39 -5.16 -25.58
N ALA A 196 11.92 -5.13 -26.82
CA ALA A 196 11.56 -4.13 -27.81
C ALA A 196 10.08 -4.21 -28.19
N ALA A 197 9.60 -5.39 -28.57
CA ALA A 197 8.20 -5.60 -28.94
C ALA A 197 7.25 -5.44 -27.74
N GLY A 198 7.70 -5.89 -26.55
CA GLY A 198 6.98 -5.71 -25.30
C GLY A 198 6.75 -4.25 -24.98
N PHE A 199 7.80 -3.41 -24.95
CA PHE A 199 7.64 -1.98 -24.73
C PHE A 199 6.83 -1.33 -25.86
N MET A 200 7.06 -1.69 -27.12
CA MET A 200 6.36 -1.12 -28.26
C MET A 200 4.85 -1.36 -28.21
N ALA A 201 4.42 -2.55 -27.78
CA ALA A 201 3.01 -2.87 -27.59
C ALA A 201 2.41 -2.10 -26.40
N ALA A 202 3.05 -2.12 -25.24
CA ALA A 202 2.60 -1.36 -24.07
C ALA A 202 2.54 0.16 -24.37
N GLY A 203 3.58 0.70 -24.99
CA GLY A 203 3.65 2.11 -25.37
C GLY A 203 2.59 2.49 -26.40
N SER A 204 2.30 1.61 -27.37
CA SER A 204 1.21 1.81 -28.33
C SER A 204 -0.14 1.82 -27.63
N ILE A 205 -0.40 0.89 -26.71
CA ILE A 205 -1.63 0.85 -25.89
C ILE A 205 -1.77 2.16 -25.10
N LEU A 206 -0.73 2.57 -24.36
CA LEU A 206 -0.72 3.80 -23.58
C LEU A 206 -1.00 5.04 -24.45
N SER A 207 -0.39 5.09 -25.63
CA SER A 207 -0.53 6.22 -26.55
C SER A 207 -1.93 6.37 -27.15
N LEU A 208 -2.73 5.30 -27.15
CA LEU A 208 -4.13 5.33 -27.58
C LEU A 208 -5.06 5.81 -26.45
N GLN A 209 -4.60 5.76 -25.20
CA GLN A 209 -5.38 6.15 -24.02
C GLN A 209 -5.13 7.59 -23.55
N ILE A 210 -4.02 8.22 -23.94
CA ILE A 210 -3.57 9.50 -23.35
C ILE A 210 -3.33 10.58 -24.40
N HIS A 211 -3.74 11.83 -24.12
CA HIS A 211 -3.58 12.99 -25.04
C HIS A 211 -2.13 13.46 -25.24
N LYS A 212 -1.25 13.29 -24.25
CA LYS A 212 0.19 13.64 -24.29
C LYS A 212 1.04 12.45 -23.85
N PRO A 213 1.17 11.41 -24.70
CA PRO A 213 1.73 10.14 -24.26
C PRO A 213 3.23 10.17 -24.04
N THR A 214 3.97 11.11 -24.63
CA THR A 214 5.44 11.18 -24.55
C THR A 214 5.97 11.22 -23.12
N VAL A 215 5.44 12.12 -22.28
CA VAL A 215 5.87 12.24 -20.86
C VAL A 215 5.62 10.94 -20.10
N TRP A 216 4.49 10.28 -20.35
CA TRP A 216 4.15 9.02 -19.69
C TRP A 216 4.98 7.86 -20.22
N LEU A 217 5.29 7.82 -21.52
CA LEU A 217 6.19 6.84 -22.12
C LEU A 217 7.58 6.96 -21.51
N THR A 218 8.14 8.18 -21.43
CA THR A 218 9.45 8.43 -20.83
C THR A 218 9.44 8.09 -19.35
N GLY A 219 8.42 8.52 -18.61
CA GLY A 219 8.28 8.18 -17.19
C GLY A 219 8.18 6.66 -16.96
N THR A 220 7.47 5.96 -17.82
CA THR A 220 7.32 4.49 -17.75
C THR A 220 8.64 3.77 -18.05
N LEU A 221 9.38 4.22 -19.08
CA LEU A 221 10.72 3.70 -19.37
C LEU A 221 11.66 3.88 -18.18
N LEU A 222 11.74 5.09 -17.64
CA LEU A 222 12.59 5.39 -16.49
C LEU A 222 12.18 4.58 -15.26
N PHE A 223 10.88 4.41 -15.04
CA PHE A 223 10.36 3.59 -13.94
C PHE A 223 10.79 2.13 -14.06
N VAL A 224 10.67 1.52 -15.26
CA VAL A 224 11.10 0.13 -15.48
C VAL A 224 12.62 0.00 -15.33
N LEU A 225 13.41 0.92 -15.89
CA LEU A 225 14.87 0.88 -15.74
C LEU A 225 15.31 1.04 -14.28
N ALA A 226 14.70 1.97 -13.54
CA ALA A 226 14.93 2.10 -12.11
C ALA A 226 14.51 0.83 -11.35
N GLY A 227 13.39 0.22 -11.75
CA GLY A 227 12.92 -1.05 -11.19
C GLY A 227 13.91 -2.19 -11.40
N LYS A 228 14.49 -2.35 -12.60
CA LYS A 228 15.55 -3.35 -12.86
C LYS A 228 16.75 -3.16 -11.92
N ILE A 229 17.08 -1.91 -11.60
CA ILE A 229 18.21 -1.53 -10.75
C ILE A 229 17.89 -1.64 -9.25
N VAL A 230 16.62 -1.52 -8.82
CA VAL A 230 16.21 -1.51 -7.40
C VAL A 230 15.60 -2.85 -6.93
N VAL A 231 14.90 -3.60 -7.78
CA VAL A 231 14.23 -4.86 -7.40
C VAL A 231 15.19 -6.05 -7.33
N ILE A 232 15.09 -6.87 -6.28
CA ILE A 232 15.91 -8.09 -6.09
C ILE A 232 15.72 -9.07 -7.26
N ASP A 233 16.76 -9.83 -7.60
CA ASP A 233 16.80 -10.79 -8.72
C ASP A 233 16.52 -10.19 -10.11
N GLN A 234 16.53 -8.86 -10.21
CA GLN A 234 16.52 -8.13 -11.47
C GLN A 234 17.90 -7.57 -11.79
N PHE A 235 18.23 -7.62 -13.07
CA PHE A 235 19.47 -7.12 -13.64
C PHE A 235 19.18 -6.37 -14.93
N LEU A 236 20.12 -5.51 -15.30
CA LEU A 236 20.08 -4.75 -16.53
C LEU A 236 21.21 -5.26 -17.43
N ASP A 237 20.88 -6.12 -18.38
CA ASP A 237 21.82 -6.56 -19.42
C ASP A 237 21.71 -5.70 -20.69
N LEU A 238 22.69 -5.88 -21.60
CA LEU A 238 22.76 -5.09 -22.83
C LEU A 238 21.53 -5.33 -23.74
N SER A 239 21.03 -6.57 -23.79
CA SER A 239 19.88 -6.96 -24.63
C SER A 239 18.59 -6.29 -24.17
N THR A 240 18.36 -6.25 -22.86
CA THR A 240 17.21 -5.66 -22.19
C THR A 240 17.23 -4.15 -22.32
N LEU A 241 18.37 -3.50 -22.01
CA LEU A 241 18.49 -2.04 -22.09
C LEU A 241 18.26 -1.55 -23.53
N THR A 242 18.95 -2.14 -24.49
CA THR A 242 18.82 -1.75 -25.90
C THR A 242 17.45 -2.11 -26.46
N GLY A 243 16.86 -3.24 -26.04
CA GLY A 243 15.50 -3.64 -26.42
C GLY A 243 14.45 -2.63 -25.95
N LEU A 244 14.46 -2.26 -24.66
CA LEU A 244 13.54 -1.27 -24.11
C LEU A 244 13.69 0.11 -24.79
N LEU A 245 14.93 0.54 -25.05
CA LEU A 245 15.20 1.79 -25.77
C LEU A 245 14.70 1.74 -27.23
N ALA A 246 14.91 0.63 -27.93
CA ALA A 246 14.44 0.44 -29.30
C ALA A 246 12.90 0.45 -29.36
N GLY A 247 12.23 -0.25 -28.44
CA GLY A 247 10.76 -0.25 -28.33
C GLY A 247 10.20 1.14 -28.00
N TYR A 248 10.89 1.89 -27.13
CA TYR A 248 10.55 3.29 -26.82
C TYR A 248 10.66 4.18 -28.06
N LEU A 249 11.80 4.17 -28.76
CA LEU A 249 12.02 4.96 -29.96
C LEU A 249 11.02 4.60 -31.08
N ALA A 250 10.77 3.30 -31.29
CA ALA A 250 9.77 2.82 -32.23
C ALA A 250 8.37 3.36 -31.90
N THR A 251 8.00 3.36 -30.61
CA THR A 251 6.72 3.93 -30.16
C THR A 251 6.63 5.42 -30.44
N ILE A 252 7.68 6.20 -30.16
CA ILE A 252 7.73 7.64 -30.43
C ILE A 252 7.54 7.93 -31.92
N LEU A 253 8.21 7.16 -32.81
CA LEU A 253 8.02 7.28 -34.25
C LEU A 253 6.58 6.96 -34.66
N LEU A 254 5.98 5.92 -34.08
CA LEU A 254 4.59 5.54 -34.37
C LEU A 254 3.54 6.54 -33.87
N LEU A 255 3.90 7.48 -32.98
CA LEU A 255 2.98 8.54 -32.55
C LEU A 255 2.53 9.42 -33.72
N GLN A 256 3.35 9.53 -34.78
CA GLN A 256 3.06 10.29 -36.00
C GLN A 256 2.09 9.57 -36.95
N THR A 257 1.82 8.29 -36.71
CA THR A 257 0.99 7.44 -37.58
C THR A 257 -0.45 7.32 -37.06
N ASN A 258 -1.35 6.87 -37.93
CA ASN A 258 -2.74 6.58 -37.58
C ASN A 258 -2.85 5.40 -36.59
N HIS A 259 -3.90 5.39 -35.75
CA HIS A 259 -4.15 4.38 -34.71
C HIS A 259 -4.12 2.93 -35.23
N ARG A 260 -4.65 2.66 -36.43
CA ARG A 260 -4.62 1.31 -37.02
C ARG A 260 -3.20 0.85 -37.38
N ILE A 261 -2.41 1.73 -37.97
CA ILE A 261 -1.01 1.43 -38.34
C ILE A 261 -0.20 1.21 -37.07
N ARG A 262 -0.38 2.07 -36.06
CA ARG A 262 0.24 1.91 -34.75
C ARG A 262 -0.11 0.57 -34.10
N ALA A 263 -1.39 0.19 -34.10
CA ALA A 263 -1.82 -1.09 -33.54
C ALA A 263 -1.24 -2.29 -34.32
N ALA A 264 -1.20 -2.22 -35.65
CA ALA A 264 -0.62 -3.28 -36.48
C ALA A 264 0.90 -3.40 -36.29
N ALA A 265 1.60 -2.27 -36.25
CA ALA A 265 3.03 -2.20 -36.01
C ALA A 265 3.42 -2.67 -34.61
N ALA A 266 2.52 -2.62 -33.63
CA ALA A 266 2.73 -3.23 -32.32
C ALA A 266 2.37 -4.72 -32.28
N PHE A 267 1.29 -5.12 -32.95
CA PHE A 267 0.77 -6.50 -32.93
C PHE A 267 1.76 -7.50 -33.55
N TRP A 268 2.24 -7.22 -34.77
CA TRP A 268 3.08 -8.18 -35.50
C TRP A 268 4.44 -8.43 -34.85
N PRO A 269 5.20 -7.40 -34.40
CA PRO A 269 6.44 -7.62 -33.67
C PRO A 269 6.22 -8.34 -32.35
N LEU A 270 5.13 -8.07 -31.62
CA LEU A 270 4.85 -8.79 -30.37
C LEU A 270 4.57 -10.27 -30.63
N LEU A 271 3.78 -10.60 -31.66
CA LEU A 271 3.51 -11.98 -32.06
C LEU A 271 4.80 -12.70 -32.48
N PHE A 272 5.63 -12.03 -33.29
CA PHE A 272 6.90 -12.57 -33.75
C PHE A 272 7.89 -12.76 -32.59
N ALA A 273 8.04 -11.77 -31.72
CA ALA A 273 8.94 -11.83 -30.57
C ALA A 273 8.52 -12.89 -29.56
N TRP A 274 7.22 -13.05 -29.29
CA TRP A 274 6.72 -14.16 -28.48
C TRP A 274 7.08 -15.52 -29.10
N SER A 275 6.85 -15.69 -30.40
CA SER A 275 7.16 -16.94 -31.11
C SER A 275 8.66 -17.25 -31.06
N LEU A 276 9.50 -16.24 -31.33
CA LEU A 276 10.96 -16.38 -31.29
C LEU A 276 11.45 -16.69 -29.88
N TYR A 277 10.90 -16.03 -28.86
CA TYR A 277 11.25 -16.26 -27.45
C TYR A 277 10.82 -17.64 -26.96
N ALA A 278 9.64 -18.11 -27.38
CA ALA A 278 9.13 -19.42 -26.98
C ALA A 278 9.98 -20.57 -27.57
N LEU A 279 10.57 -20.37 -28.75
CA LEU A 279 11.33 -21.41 -29.45
C LEU A 279 12.83 -21.40 -29.15
N THR A 280 13.33 -20.42 -28.38
CA THR A 280 14.74 -20.35 -28.00
C THR A 280 15.04 -21.09 -26.69
N PRO A 281 16.22 -21.76 -26.59
CA PRO A 281 17.23 -21.95 -27.63
C PRO A 281 16.80 -22.98 -28.68
N PHE A 282 17.19 -22.83 -29.94
CA PHE A 282 16.89 -23.79 -31.02
C PHE A 282 17.75 -25.06 -30.93
N SER A 283 17.76 -25.71 -29.77
CA SER A 283 18.35 -27.03 -29.56
C SER A 283 17.29 -28.10 -29.83
N PHE A 284 17.70 -29.27 -30.33
CA PHE A 284 16.84 -30.47 -30.38
C PHE A 284 17.15 -31.36 -29.17
N THR A 285 16.14 -31.65 -28.37
CA THR A 285 16.22 -32.48 -27.17
C THR A 285 15.01 -33.41 -27.16
N SER A 286 15.27 -34.71 -27.21
CA SER A 286 14.21 -35.73 -27.17
C SER A 286 13.72 -35.94 -25.73
N GLY A 287 12.41 -36.13 -25.54
CA GLY A 287 11.83 -36.54 -24.25
C GLY A 287 10.67 -35.69 -23.74
N GLY A 288 10.27 -34.64 -24.47
CA GLY A 288 9.11 -33.83 -24.09
C GLY A 288 7.80 -34.61 -24.19
N THR A 289 6.93 -34.42 -23.20
CA THR A 289 5.57 -34.99 -23.17
C THR A 289 4.52 -33.89 -23.25
N PHE A 290 3.31 -34.20 -23.73
CA PHE A 290 2.19 -33.27 -23.74
C PHE A 290 1.11 -33.72 -22.75
N ASN A 291 0.81 -32.88 -21.76
CA ASN A 291 -0.17 -33.15 -20.71
C ASN A 291 -1.48 -32.40 -20.94
N LEU A 292 -2.61 -33.07 -20.76
CA LEU A 292 -3.94 -32.45 -20.88
C LEU A 292 -4.38 -31.75 -19.58
N ILE A 293 -3.66 -31.94 -18.48
CA ILE A 293 -3.93 -31.28 -17.21
C ILE A 293 -3.39 -29.84 -17.31
N PRO A 294 -4.20 -28.80 -17.09
CA PRO A 294 -3.73 -27.42 -17.18
C PRO A 294 -2.90 -27.03 -15.95
N PHE A 295 -2.00 -26.06 -16.12
CA PHE A 295 -1.12 -25.47 -15.11
C PHE A 295 -0.12 -26.45 -14.45
N THR A 296 0.00 -27.68 -14.94
CA THR A 296 0.90 -28.70 -14.36
C THR A 296 2.33 -28.17 -14.31
N THR A 297 2.80 -27.63 -15.45
CA THR A 297 4.14 -27.04 -15.59
C THR A 297 4.33 -25.76 -14.79
N MET A 298 3.25 -24.98 -14.57
CA MET A 298 3.27 -23.72 -13.82
C MET A 298 3.13 -23.90 -12.30
N LEU A 299 2.71 -25.08 -11.83
CA LEU A 299 2.54 -25.37 -10.41
C LEU A 299 3.68 -26.23 -9.84
N GLU A 300 4.67 -26.56 -10.67
CA GLU A 300 5.86 -27.31 -10.32
C GLU A 300 7.12 -26.44 -10.42
N GLY A 301 8.13 -26.69 -9.57
CA GLY A 301 9.40 -25.96 -9.61
C GLY A 301 9.34 -24.58 -8.94
N SER A 302 10.02 -23.60 -9.54
CA SER A 302 10.17 -22.25 -8.99
C SER A 302 8.90 -21.42 -9.18
N MET A 303 8.20 -21.14 -8.07
CA MET A 303 6.98 -20.33 -8.08
C MET A 303 7.22 -18.91 -8.60
N LEU A 304 8.41 -18.35 -8.39
CA LEU A 304 8.76 -17.02 -8.89
C LEU A 304 8.83 -17.01 -10.42
N ASP A 305 9.50 -18.00 -11.01
CA ASP A 305 9.62 -18.13 -12.47
C ASP A 305 8.25 -18.40 -13.10
N ASN A 306 7.46 -19.28 -12.48
CA ASN A 306 6.11 -19.60 -12.95
C ASN A 306 5.16 -18.40 -12.87
N THR A 307 5.22 -17.62 -11.78
CA THR A 307 4.43 -16.39 -11.64
C THR A 307 4.83 -15.36 -12.68
N THR A 308 6.14 -15.20 -12.91
CA THR A 308 6.67 -14.30 -13.94
C THR A 308 6.25 -14.73 -15.35
N GLY A 309 6.30 -16.04 -15.63
CA GLY A 309 5.81 -16.63 -16.87
C GLY A 309 4.32 -16.42 -17.08
N LEU A 310 3.50 -16.67 -16.06
CA LEU A 310 2.05 -16.45 -16.13
C LEU A 310 1.70 -14.98 -16.40
N VAL A 311 2.29 -14.04 -15.65
CA VAL A 311 2.04 -12.59 -15.85
C VAL A 311 2.46 -12.16 -17.26
N ARG A 312 3.55 -12.72 -17.77
CA ARG A 312 4.02 -12.50 -19.14
C ARG A 312 3.03 -13.04 -20.18
N SER A 313 2.54 -14.27 -20.05
CA SER A 313 1.55 -14.84 -20.98
C SER A 313 0.23 -14.05 -20.93
N LEU A 314 -0.24 -13.68 -19.73
CA LEU A 314 -1.40 -12.81 -19.55
C LEU A 314 -1.23 -11.46 -20.26
N TYR A 315 -0.04 -10.84 -20.16
CA TYR A 315 0.28 -9.60 -20.87
C TYR A 315 0.21 -9.81 -22.39
N ILE A 316 0.98 -10.75 -22.93
CA ILE A 316 1.13 -10.97 -24.37
C ILE A 316 -0.24 -11.26 -25.01
N TYR A 317 -1.00 -12.18 -24.44
CA TYR A 317 -2.29 -12.59 -25.01
C TYR A 317 -3.33 -11.49 -24.93
N SER A 318 -3.41 -10.80 -23.79
CA SER A 318 -4.32 -9.66 -23.64
C SER A 318 -3.96 -8.52 -24.60
N ALA A 319 -2.66 -8.22 -24.77
CA ALA A 319 -2.18 -7.20 -25.69
C ALA A 319 -2.46 -7.58 -27.15
N LEU A 320 -2.18 -8.81 -27.58
CA LEU A 320 -2.44 -9.27 -28.94
C LEU A 320 -3.95 -9.26 -29.27
N LEU A 321 -4.79 -9.77 -28.38
CA LEU A 321 -6.25 -9.76 -28.56
C LEU A 321 -6.80 -8.33 -28.63
N TRP A 322 -6.31 -7.44 -27.77
CA TRP A 322 -6.73 -6.05 -27.74
C TRP A 322 -6.25 -5.31 -28.99
N LEU A 323 -4.96 -5.36 -29.34
CA LEU A 323 -4.37 -4.72 -30.51
C LEU A 323 -4.99 -5.24 -31.81
N GLY A 324 -5.20 -6.56 -31.93
CA GLY A 324 -5.86 -7.16 -33.08
C GLY A 324 -7.26 -6.61 -33.33
N SER A 325 -8.00 -6.32 -32.25
CA SER A 325 -9.32 -5.66 -32.37
C SER A 325 -9.22 -4.19 -32.81
N GLN A 326 -8.13 -3.48 -32.47
CA GLN A 326 -7.89 -2.10 -32.93
C GLN A 326 -7.48 -2.01 -34.40
N ILE A 327 -6.86 -3.06 -34.95
CA ILE A 327 -6.55 -3.17 -36.38
C ILE A 327 -7.84 -3.30 -37.22
N GLY A 328 -8.92 -3.80 -36.61
CA GLY A 328 -10.18 -4.12 -37.28
C GLY A 328 -10.33 -5.60 -37.65
N GLY A 329 -9.47 -6.47 -37.09
CA GLY A 329 -9.59 -7.91 -37.30
C GLY A 329 -10.83 -8.51 -36.63
N ASN A 330 -11.34 -9.59 -37.21
CA ASN A 330 -12.44 -10.35 -36.60
C ASN A 330 -11.95 -10.97 -35.28
N PHE A 331 -12.51 -10.53 -34.14
CA PHE A 331 -12.10 -10.97 -32.81
C PHE A 331 -12.12 -12.49 -32.67
N ARG A 332 -13.15 -13.18 -33.18
CA ARG A 332 -13.22 -14.65 -33.12
C ARG A 332 -12.12 -15.31 -33.94
N GLY A 333 -11.82 -14.75 -35.12
CA GLY A 333 -10.75 -15.24 -35.98
C GLY A 333 -9.37 -15.08 -35.33
N ILE A 334 -9.11 -13.94 -34.69
CA ILE A 334 -7.86 -13.69 -33.95
C ILE A 334 -7.72 -14.68 -32.79
N VAL A 335 -8.78 -14.90 -32.00
CA VAL A 335 -8.77 -15.86 -30.89
C VAL A 335 -8.43 -17.27 -31.38
N LEU A 336 -9.12 -17.75 -32.41
CA LEU A 336 -8.87 -19.08 -32.97
C LEU A 336 -7.45 -19.21 -33.54
N ALA A 337 -6.95 -18.16 -34.21
CA ALA A 337 -5.59 -18.14 -34.73
C ALA A 337 -4.54 -18.19 -33.62
N LEU A 338 -4.71 -17.44 -32.53
CA LEU A 338 -3.79 -17.44 -31.39
C LEU A 338 -3.82 -18.77 -30.63
N ILE A 339 -5.00 -19.37 -30.41
CA ILE A 339 -5.14 -20.70 -29.81
C ILE A 339 -4.41 -21.73 -30.68
N PHE A 340 -4.69 -21.75 -31.98
CA PHE A 340 -4.00 -22.65 -32.91
C PHE A 340 -2.47 -22.45 -32.87
N TRP A 341 -2.02 -21.20 -32.90
CA TRP A 341 -0.59 -20.88 -32.86
C TRP A 341 0.08 -21.29 -31.55
N SER A 342 -0.60 -21.13 -30.41
CA SER A 342 -0.09 -21.61 -29.12
C SER A 342 0.09 -23.12 -29.07
N ILE A 343 -0.87 -23.89 -29.63
CA ILE A 343 -0.76 -25.35 -29.73
C ILE A 343 0.42 -25.74 -30.61
N VAL A 344 0.63 -25.03 -31.73
CA VAL A 344 1.79 -25.26 -32.60
C VAL A 344 3.10 -25.00 -31.86
N ILE A 345 3.20 -23.90 -31.10
CA ILE A 345 4.40 -23.59 -30.30
C ILE A 345 4.65 -24.68 -29.26
N GLU A 346 3.65 -25.08 -28.49
CA GLU A 346 3.76 -26.14 -27.47
C GLU A 346 4.26 -27.46 -28.08
N LEU A 347 3.66 -27.88 -29.20
CA LEU A 347 4.09 -29.08 -29.92
C LEU A 347 5.53 -28.97 -30.41
N ILE A 348 5.93 -27.81 -30.94
CA ILE A 348 7.32 -27.61 -31.37
C ILE A 348 8.27 -27.63 -30.17
N GLN A 349 7.89 -27.05 -29.02
CA GLN A 349 8.71 -27.06 -27.80
C GLN A 349 8.92 -28.45 -27.24
N THR A 350 7.96 -29.37 -27.37
CA THR A 350 8.17 -30.78 -26.96
C THR A 350 9.30 -31.46 -27.75
N GLY A 351 9.41 -31.15 -29.05
CA GLY A 351 10.41 -31.73 -29.95
C GLY A 351 11.76 -31.00 -29.98
N LEU A 352 11.74 -29.66 -29.87
CA LEU A 352 12.95 -28.85 -29.79
C LEU A 352 13.53 -28.89 -28.38
N LEU A 353 12.80 -28.40 -27.39
CA LEU A 353 13.36 -28.15 -26.06
C LEU A 353 13.31 -29.35 -25.12
N GLY A 354 12.70 -30.47 -25.55
CA GLY A 354 12.43 -31.61 -24.67
C GLY A 354 11.55 -31.26 -23.47
N ARG A 355 10.81 -30.14 -23.56
CA ARG A 355 9.98 -29.63 -22.47
C ARG A 355 8.68 -30.41 -22.37
N ASN A 356 8.21 -30.58 -21.14
CA ASN A 356 6.83 -31.01 -20.91
C ASN A 356 5.91 -29.83 -21.23
N ALA A 357 5.09 -30.02 -22.24
CA ALA A 357 4.04 -29.08 -22.65
C ALA A 357 2.73 -29.44 -21.96
N ASP A 358 1.84 -28.47 -21.80
CA ASP A 358 0.49 -28.74 -21.33
C ASP A 358 -0.56 -27.80 -21.99
N ILE A 359 -1.84 -28.02 -21.71
CA ILE A 359 -2.94 -27.25 -22.34
C ILE A 359 -3.07 -25.82 -21.78
N THR A 360 -2.15 -25.34 -20.93
CA THR A 360 -2.28 -24.06 -20.22
C THR A 360 -2.40 -22.87 -21.15
N GLU A 361 -1.47 -22.72 -22.10
CA GLU A 361 -1.44 -21.54 -22.96
C GLU A 361 -2.70 -21.39 -23.83
N PRO A 362 -3.20 -22.41 -24.56
CA PRO A 362 -4.45 -22.29 -25.30
C PRO A 362 -5.67 -22.05 -24.39
N LEU A 363 -5.68 -22.64 -23.18
CA LEU A 363 -6.74 -22.40 -22.19
C LEU A 363 -6.73 -20.93 -21.70
N LEU A 364 -5.55 -20.38 -21.40
CA LEU A 364 -5.38 -18.99 -20.99
C LEU A 364 -5.88 -18.02 -22.06
N ILE A 365 -5.50 -18.23 -23.33
CA ILE A 365 -5.99 -17.40 -24.45
C ILE A 365 -7.52 -17.44 -24.52
N GLY A 366 -8.13 -18.63 -24.38
CA GLY A 366 -9.57 -18.80 -24.34
C GLY A 366 -10.25 -18.07 -23.18
N LEU A 367 -9.71 -18.20 -21.97
CA LEU A 367 -10.23 -17.53 -20.76
C LEU A 367 -10.12 -16.00 -20.86
N ILE A 368 -8.98 -15.48 -21.34
CA ILE A 368 -8.78 -14.03 -21.55
C ILE A 368 -9.75 -13.52 -22.60
N ALA A 369 -9.88 -14.20 -23.74
CA ALA A 369 -10.80 -13.82 -24.81
C ALA A 369 -12.26 -13.78 -24.33
N TRP A 370 -12.65 -14.79 -23.55
CA TRP A 370 -13.97 -14.84 -22.93
C TRP A 370 -14.17 -13.68 -21.94
N GLY A 371 -13.22 -13.43 -21.03
CA GLY A 371 -13.29 -12.33 -20.06
C GLY A 371 -13.35 -10.94 -20.73
N LEU A 372 -12.57 -10.72 -21.80
CA LEU A 372 -12.64 -9.50 -22.62
C LEU A 372 -14.01 -9.32 -23.29
N SER A 373 -14.67 -10.41 -23.68
CA SER A 373 -16.01 -10.34 -24.28
C SER A 373 -17.10 -9.98 -23.27
N GLU A 374 -17.05 -10.52 -22.05
CA GLU A 374 -18.01 -10.24 -20.97
C GLU A 374 -17.81 -8.83 -20.39
N SER A 375 -16.57 -8.37 -20.24
CA SER A 375 -16.26 -7.00 -19.80
C SER A 375 -16.75 -5.93 -20.77
N ARG A 376 -16.62 -6.14 -22.09
CA ARG A 376 -17.20 -5.24 -23.10
C ARG A 376 -18.72 -5.14 -23.01
N GLN A 377 -19.40 -6.25 -22.69
CA GLN A 377 -20.86 -6.25 -22.48
C GLN A 377 -21.22 -5.44 -21.24
N LEU A 378 -20.49 -5.61 -20.13
CA LEU A 378 -20.67 -4.84 -18.90
C LEU A 378 -20.51 -3.34 -19.14
N GLU A 379 -19.43 -2.91 -19.82
CA GLU A 379 -19.18 -1.50 -20.16
C GLU A 379 -20.34 -0.90 -20.99
N CYS A 380 -20.84 -1.65 -21.99
CA CYS A 380 -21.95 -1.23 -22.84
C CYS A 380 -23.27 -1.05 -22.06
N HIS A 381 -23.58 -1.98 -21.15
CA HIS A 381 -24.78 -1.89 -20.31
C HIS A 381 -24.73 -0.73 -19.31
N THR A 382 -23.56 -0.42 -18.74
CA THR A 382 -23.39 0.76 -17.88
C THR A 382 -23.54 2.08 -18.66
N ALA A 383 -23.08 2.14 -19.91
CA ALA A 383 -23.21 3.33 -20.75
C ALA A 383 -24.68 3.61 -21.15
N ILE A 384 -25.47 2.57 -21.42
CA ILE A 384 -26.90 2.69 -21.79
C ILE A 384 -27.78 3.04 -20.58
N SER A 385 -27.38 2.65 -19.37
CA SER A 385 -28.17 2.87 -18.15
C SER A 385 -28.13 4.31 -17.62
N HIS A 386 -27.33 5.19 -18.23
CA HIS A 386 -27.43 6.63 -18.02
C HIS A 386 -28.39 7.20 -19.07
N PRO A 387 -29.67 7.49 -18.73
CA PRO A 387 -30.55 8.16 -19.67
C PRO A 387 -29.89 9.47 -20.06
N ILE A 388 -29.77 9.69 -21.37
CA ILE A 388 -29.51 11.00 -21.95
C ILE A 388 -30.70 11.86 -21.52
N THR A 389 -30.60 12.52 -20.36
CA THR A 389 -31.43 13.68 -20.08
C THR A 389 -31.04 14.71 -21.14
N SER A 390 -31.85 14.78 -22.18
CA SER A 390 -31.90 15.92 -23.09
C SER A 390 -31.85 17.19 -22.23
N PRO A 391 -31.00 18.17 -22.58
CA PRO A 391 -31.04 19.45 -21.89
C PRO A 391 -32.43 20.04 -22.13
N VAL A 392 -33.26 20.05 -21.08
CA VAL A 392 -34.46 20.87 -21.07
C VAL A 392 -33.97 22.31 -21.26
N PRO A 393 -34.53 23.09 -22.20
CA PRO A 393 -34.15 24.49 -22.33
C PRO A 393 -34.48 25.18 -21.01
N ASP A 394 -33.44 25.68 -20.33
CA ASP A 394 -33.59 26.43 -19.09
C ASP A 394 -34.53 27.61 -19.36
N LYS A 395 -35.71 27.57 -18.72
CA LYS A 395 -36.52 28.76 -18.52
C LYS A 395 -35.65 29.78 -17.77
N PRO A 396 -35.61 31.06 -18.18
CA PRO A 396 -34.89 32.08 -17.43
C PRO A 396 -35.59 32.30 -16.10
N THR A 397 -35.15 31.62 -15.05
CA THR A 397 -35.43 32.02 -13.67
C THR A 397 -34.67 33.31 -13.40
N PRO A 398 -35.33 34.36 -12.88
CA PRO A 398 -34.68 35.62 -12.59
C PRO A 398 -33.56 35.39 -11.58
N SER A 399 -32.37 35.84 -11.93
CA SER A 399 -31.24 35.97 -11.03
C SER A 399 -31.62 36.95 -9.92
N ILE A 400 -32.22 36.44 -8.85
CA ILE A 400 -32.18 37.13 -7.57
C ILE A 400 -30.73 37.05 -7.13
N SER A 401 -29.98 38.09 -7.47
CA SER A 401 -28.75 38.45 -6.80
C SER A 401 -29.08 38.69 -5.32
N HIS A 402 -29.11 37.62 -4.53
CA HIS A 402 -28.69 37.73 -3.14
C HIS A 402 -27.22 38.08 -3.18
N SER A 403 -26.97 39.38 -3.35
CA SER A 403 -25.83 40.03 -2.76
C SER A 403 -25.89 39.67 -1.28
N TYR A 404 -25.18 38.61 -0.91
CA TYR A 404 -24.73 38.45 0.45
C TYR A 404 -23.98 39.75 0.73
N ARG A 405 -24.62 40.66 1.46
CA ARG A 405 -23.91 41.71 2.17
C ARG A 405 -22.90 40.94 3.02
N ILE A 406 -21.67 40.90 2.54
CA ILE A 406 -20.52 40.77 3.42
C ILE A 406 -20.62 42.02 4.28
N GLY A 407 -21.35 41.89 5.39
CA GLY A 407 -21.08 42.73 6.53
C GLY A 407 -19.61 42.47 6.81
N PHE A 408 -18.76 43.43 6.45
CA PHE A 408 -17.44 43.53 7.01
C PHE A 408 -17.65 43.54 8.52
N SER A 409 -17.53 42.36 9.14
CA SER A 409 -17.40 42.30 10.59
C SER A 409 -16.12 43.07 10.87
N GLU A 410 -16.27 44.14 11.63
CA GLU A 410 -15.19 44.92 12.21
C GLU A 410 -13.99 44.04 12.56
N ASN A 411 -12.79 44.56 12.27
CA ASN A 411 -11.50 44.03 12.71
C ASN A 411 -11.59 43.59 14.18
N GLN A 412 -11.97 42.33 14.43
CA GLN A 412 -11.79 41.75 15.74
C GLN A 412 -10.29 41.56 15.92
N PRO A 413 -9.72 41.97 17.07
CA PRO A 413 -8.28 41.87 17.26
C PRO A 413 -7.88 40.40 17.14
N LEU A 414 -6.91 40.13 16.25
CA LEU A 414 -6.25 38.83 16.03
C LEU A 414 -6.02 38.06 17.33
N PHE A 415 -5.77 38.77 18.43
CA PHE A 415 -5.53 38.24 19.76
C PHE A 415 -6.70 37.42 20.37
N ARG A 416 -7.97 37.71 20.07
CA ARG A 416 -9.12 37.09 20.75
C ARG A 416 -9.23 35.58 20.53
N GLU A 417 -8.91 35.09 19.34
CA GLU A 417 -8.93 33.65 19.01
C GLU A 417 -7.75 32.88 19.64
N TRP A 418 -6.67 33.59 20.00
CA TRP A 418 -5.53 33.00 20.71
C TRP A 418 -5.75 32.88 22.22
N ILE A 419 -6.65 33.70 22.82
CA ILE A 419 -6.91 33.68 24.27
C ILE A 419 -7.24 32.26 24.79
N PRO A 420 -8.17 31.49 24.20
CA PRO A 420 -8.46 30.15 24.68
C PRO A 420 -7.27 29.19 24.56
N VAL A 421 -6.44 29.35 23.52
CA VAL A 421 -5.25 28.54 23.30
C VAL A 421 -4.19 28.85 24.35
N ILE A 422 -3.96 30.15 24.62
CA ILE A 422 -3.02 30.61 25.66
C ILE A 422 -3.48 30.14 27.04
N LEU A 423 -4.76 30.32 27.39
CA LEU A 423 -5.31 29.88 28.67
C LEU A 423 -5.23 28.36 28.85
N LEU A 424 -5.55 27.59 27.80
CA LEU A 424 -5.40 26.15 27.82
C LEU A 424 -3.94 25.76 28.07
N SER A 425 -3.01 26.33 27.29
CA SER A 425 -1.58 26.04 27.42
C SER A 425 -1.03 26.40 28.79
N MET A 426 -1.36 27.58 29.31
CA MET A 426 -0.96 28.03 30.65
C MET A 426 -1.54 27.14 31.74
N GLY A 427 -2.83 26.78 31.65
CA GLY A 427 -3.49 25.89 32.60
C GLY A 427 -2.85 24.50 32.63
N THR A 428 -2.58 23.91 31.46
CA THR A 428 -1.90 22.61 31.37
C THR A 428 -0.45 22.66 31.84
N ALA A 429 0.27 23.76 31.57
CA ALA A 429 1.64 23.93 32.04
C ALA A 429 1.70 24.07 33.57
N ALA A 430 0.77 24.84 34.15
CA ALA A 430 0.64 24.97 35.60
C ALA A 430 0.31 23.62 36.26
N LEU A 431 -0.59 22.83 35.65
CA LEU A 431 -0.93 21.49 36.14
C LEU A 431 0.29 20.55 36.10
N LEU A 432 1.02 20.49 34.98
CA LEU A 432 2.24 19.68 34.85
C LEU A 432 3.30 20.11 35.87
N TRP A 433 3.50 21.41 36.05
CA TRP A 433 4.44 21.94 37.03
C TRP A 433 4.07 21.57 38.47
N LEU A 434 2.78 21.56 38.82
CA LEU A 434 2.31 21.07 40.12
C LEU A 434 2.56 19.56 40.25
N ILE A 435 2.25 18.77 39.22
CA ILE A 435 2.46 17.32 39.22
C ILE A 435 3.94 17.00 39.46
N LEU A 436 4.87 17.66 38.76
CA LEU A 436 6.31 17.42 38.90
C LEU A 436 6.86 17.72 40.30
N ARG A 437 6.10 18.44 41.14
CA ARG A 437 6.46 18.75 42.53
C ARG A 437 5.82 17.81 43.55
N LEU A 438 4.97 16.88 43.11
CA LEU A 438 4.38 15.89 44.00
C LEU A 438 5.45 14.91 44.52
N PRO A 439 5.35 14.46 45.78
CA PRO A 439 6.22 13.42 46.30
C PRO A 439 5.98 12.10 45.55
N GLY A 440 7.06 11.39 45.19
CA GLY A 440 6.97 10.08 44.54
C GLY A 440 6.85 10.09 43.01
N ILE A 441 7.03 11.25 42.36
CA ILE A 441 7.16 11.31 40.89
C ILE A 441 8.45 10.58 40.45
N PRO A 442 8.39 9.72 39.42
CA PRO A 442 9.56 9.06 38.85
C PRO A 442 10.66 10.06 38.48
N TYR A 443 11.91 9.77 38.87
CA TYR A 443 13.04 10.68 38.65
C TYR A 443 13.24 11.02 37.16
N ASN A 444 13.01 10.07 36.25
CA ASN A 444 13.05 10.28 34.80
C ASN A 444 12.12 11.41 34.32
N LEU A 445 10.94 11.58 34.94
CA LEU A 445 10.02 12.67 34.60
C LEU A 445 10.50 14.02 35.14
N LYS A 446 11.23 14.01 36.25
CA LYS A 446 11.80 15.21 36.86
C LYS A 446 13.02 15.72 36.07
N GLU A 447 13.87 14.81 35.60
CA GLU A 447 15.09 15.11 34.83
C GLU A 447 14.82 15.35 33.34
N LEU A 448 13.61 15.06 32.85
CA LEU A 448 13.20 15.30 31.47
C LEU A 448 13.31 16.77 31.07
N PHE A 449 12.94 17.69 31.96
CA PHE A 449 12.82 19.12 31.64
C PHE A 449 14.11 19.89 31.92
N LEU A 450 14.45 20.82 31.03
CA LEU A 450 15.57 21.73 31.23
C LEU A 450 15.34 22.64 32.45
N PHE A 451 16.43 22.99 33.13
CA PHE A 451 16.43 23.88 34.30
C PHE A 451 15.47 23.43 35.42
N ASP A 452 15.50 22.14 35.77
CA ASP A 452 14.74 21.52 36.85
C ASP A 452 13.22 21.75 36.78
N GLY A 453 12.66 21.72 35.56
CA GLY A 453 11.22 21.88 35.36
C GLY A 453 10.74 23.32 35.54
N ASN A 454 11.51 24.29 35.05
CA ASN A 454 11.06 25.68 35.01
C ASN A 454 9.76 25.81 34.18
N ILE A 455 8.79 26.57 34.71
CA ILE A 455 7.45 26.70 34.14
C ILE A 455 7.45 27.19 32.68
N LEU A 456 8.42 28.01 32.27
CA LEU A 456 8.54 28.49 30.89
C LEU A 456 8.87 27.35 29.93
N PHE A 457 9.76 26.43 30.34
CA PHE A 457 10.16 25.28 29.55
C PHE A 457 9.03 24.26 29.46
N ILE A 458 8.31 24.04 30.56
CA ILE A 458 7.08 23.24 30.58
C ILE A 458 6.01 23.84 29.66
N PHE A 459 5.88 25.17 29.62
CA PHE A 459 4.95 25.83 28.70
C PHE A 459 5.31 25.57 27.24
N ILE A 460 6.61 25.66 26.88
CA ILE A 460 7.07 25.34 25.51
C ILE A 460 6.83 23.85 25.19
N PHE A 461 7.03 22.95 26.16
CA PHE A 461 6.71 21.54 25.99
C PHE A 461 5.21 21.31 25.74
N VAL A 462 4.33 22.02 26.45
CA VAL A 462 2.88 22.00 26.19
C VAL A 462 2.55 22.47 24.77
N LEU A 463 3.25 23.49 24.26
CA LEU A 463 3.11 23.90 22.87
C LEU A 463 3.55 22.77 21.91
N ALA A 464 4.62 22.03 22.22
CA ALA A 464 5.03 20.85 21.46
C ALA A 464 3.93 19.77 21.44
N LEU A 465 3.27 19.52 22.58
CA LEU A 465 2.16 18.58 22.69
C LEU A 465 0.94 19.00 21.84
N LEU A 466 0.54 20.27 21.92
CA LEU A 466 -0.56 20.81 21.11
C LEU A 466 -0.21 20.85 19.61
N TRP A 467 1.07 21.02 19.28
CA TRP A 467 1.58 21.00 17.92
C TRP A 467 1.37 19.65 17.22
N ILE A 468 1.24 18.54 17.95
CA ILE A 468 0.92 17.23 17.36
C ILE A 468 -0.40 17.30 16.57
N GLY A 469 -1.46 17.77 17.23
CA GLY A 469 -2.76 17.94 16.59
C GLY A 469 -2.78 19.10 15.59
N ALA A 470 -2.22 20.25 15.97
CA ALA A 470 -2.22 21.44 15.12
C ALA A 470 -1.38 21.26 13.84
N GLY A 471 -0.20 20.66 13.96
CA GLY A 471 0.70 20.34 12.85
C GLY A 471 0.09 19.32 11.87
N ALA A 472 -0.63 18.32 12.37
CA ALA A 472 -1.36 17.38 11.50
C ALA A 472 -2.49 18.07 10.72
N ALA A 473 -3.25 18.97 11.37
CA ALA A 473 -4.27 19.78 10.70
C ALA A 473 -3.66 20.74 9.66
N TRP A 474 -2.50 21.32 9.97
CA TRP A 474 -1.72 22.15 9.05
C TRP A 474 -1.27 21.37 7.82
N ILE A 475 -0.66 20.20 8.01
CA ILE A 475 -0.26 19.30 6.92
C ILE A 475 -1.48 18.95 6.04
N SER A 476 -2.60 18.55 6.65
CA SER A 476 -3.83 18.23 5.90
C SER A 476 -4.27 19.40 5.03
N SER A 477 -4.30 20.63 5.57
CA SER A 477 -4.66 21.82 4.80
C SER A 477 -3.75 22.06 3.60
N ARG A 478 -2.42 21.86 3.76
CA ARG A 478 -1.43 22.08 2.71
C ARG A 478 -1.53 21.03 1.61
N ILE A 479 -1.69 19.77 1.99
CA ILE A 479 -1.78 18.66 1.05
C ILE A 479 -3.06 18.72 0.23
N LEU A 480 -4.20 19.03 0.86
CA LEU A 480 -5.48 19.17 0.16
C LEU A 480 -5.48 20.35 -0.82
N SER A 481 -4.72 21.42 -0.53
CA SER A 481 -4.54 22.56 -1.44
C SER A 481 -3.48 22.34 -2.54
N SER A 482 -2.71 21.25 -2.47
CA SER A 482 -1.60 21.00 -3.39
C SER A 482 -2.08 20.38 -4.71
N ALA A 483 -1.57 20.87 -5.83
CA ALA A 483 -1.77 20.25 -7.15
C ALA A 483 -1.03 18.90 -7.31
N ARG A 484 -0.05 18.61 -6.43
CA ARG A 484 0.78 17.39 -6.46
C ARG A 484 0.90 16.78 -5.07
N PRO A 485 -0.19 16.21 -4.52
CA PRO A 485 -0.23 15.68 -3.15
C PRO A 485 0.79 14.55 -2.91
N LEU A 486 1.11 13.79 -3.96
CA LEU A 486 2.02 12.64 -3.93
C LEU A 486 3.45 13.02 -3.50
N ILE A 487 3.90 14.21 -3.88
CA ILE A 487 5.27 14.70 -3.60
C ILE A 487 5.28 15.63 -2.38
N SER A 488 4.18 16.33 -2.10
CA SER A 488 4.15 17.34 -1.04
C SER A 488 4.00 16.77 0.37
N LEU A 489 3.35 15.61 0.54
CA LEU A 489 3.18 14.95 1.85
C LEU A 489 4.49 14.82 2.65
N PRO A 490 5.57 14.19 2.14
CA PRO A 490 6.81 14.02 2.91
C PRO A 490 7.47 15.34 3.30
N GLY A 491 7.46 16.33 2.41
CA GLY A 491 8.03 17.65 2.69
C GLY A 491 7.31 18.35 3.85
N TRP A 492 5.97 18.30 3.87
CA TRP A 492 5.18 18.90 4.95
C TRP A 492 5.30 18.12 6.27
N VAL A 493 5.38 16.78 6.20
CA VAL A 493 5.65 15.95 7.39
C VAL A 493 7.02 16.32 7.98
N PHE A 494 8.07 16.38 7.18
CA PHE A 494 9.40 16.78 7.63
C PHE A 494 9.41 18.18 8.25
N ALA A 495 8.75 19.15 7.62
CA ALA A 495 8.63 20.51 8.16
C ALA A 495 7.92 20.55 9.52
N ALA A 496 6.82 19.81 9.69
CA ALA A 496 6.12 19.73 10.97
C ALA A 496 6.95 19.03 12.05
N SER A 497 7.73 18.01 11.67
CA SER A 497 8.69 17.34 12.56
C SER A 497 9.79 18.28 13.03
N LEU A 498 10.33 19.15 12.16
CA LEU A 498 11.33 20.14 12.55
C LEU A 498 10.80 21.14 13.59
N ILE A 499 9.56 21.62 13.42
CA ILE A 499 8.93 22.52 14.40
C ILE A 499 8.76 21.79 15.74
N SER A 500 8.29 20.54 15.70
CA SER A 500 8.13 19.70 16.89
C SER A 500 9.47 19.47 17.61
N LEU A 501 10.52 19.10 16.87
CA LEU A 501 11.88 18.90 17.38
C LEU A 501 12.47 20.19 17.96
N GLY A 502 12.23 21.34 17.32
CA GLY A 502 12.67 22.65 17.82
C GLY A 502 12.03 22.98 19.18
N LEU A 503 10.71 22.80 19.30
CA LEU A 503 10.00 23.02 20.56
C LEU A 503 10.48 22.06 21.67
N LEU A 504 10.71 20.79 21.35
CA LEU A 504 11.27 19.83 22.30
C LEU A 504 12.71 20.16 22.69
N SER A 505 13.58 20.51 21.73
CA SER A 505 14.99 20.82 22.00
C SER A 505 15.16 22.05 22.89
N ILE A 506 14.18 22.96 22.91
CA ILE A 506 14.15 24.12 23.80
C ILE A 506 13.57 23.76 25.18
N SER A 507 12.81 22.68 25.34
CA SER A 507 12.07 22.37 26.58
C SER A 507 12.55 21.15 27.36
N VAL A 508 13.12 20.14 26.70
CA VAL A 508 13.57 18.88 27.31
C VAL A 508 15.06 18.64 27.08
N THR A 509 15.66 17.76 27.88
CA THR A 509 17.10 17.44 27.78
C THR A 509 17.43 16.70 26.48
N GLN A 510 18.64 16.93 25.96
CA GLN A 510 19.11 16.26 24.75
C GLN A 510 19.29 14.74 24.94
N GLU A 511 19.60 14.33 26.17
CA GLU A 511 19.66 12.92 26.57
C GLU A 511 18.30 12.26 26.40
N SER A 512 17.22 12.86 26.92
CA SER A 512 15.86 12.33 26.75
C SER A 512 15.42 12.22 25.28
N ILE A 513 15.82 13.16 24.42
CA ILE A 513 15.56 13.05 22.98
C ILE A 513 16.37 11.91 22.37
N ALA A 514 17.63 11.72 22.78
CA ALA A 514 18.50 10.65 22.29
C ALA A 514 18.05 9.26 22.73
N ASP A 515 17.51 9.12 23.94
CA ASP A 515 17.01 7.85 24.48
C ASP A 515 15.89 7.25 23.63
N ILE A 516 15.09 8.11 22.98
CA ILE A 516 13.96 7.70 22.14
C ILE A 516 14.32 7.72 20.65
N ALA A 517 14.93 8.80 20.15
CA ALA A 517 15.26 8.91 18.71
C ALA A 517 16.52 8.13 18.31
N GLY A 518 17.33 7.69 19.29
CA GLY A 518 18.63 7.07 19.09
C GLY A 518 19.79 8.07 19.08
N SER A 519 20.98 7.55 19.35
CA SER A 519 22.22 8.30 19.21
C SER A 519 22.57 8.54 17.74
N ASN A 520 23.27 9.64 17.46
CA ASN A 520 23.74 9.96 16.12
C ASN A 520 25.06 9.21 15.87
N ASN A 521 25.02 8.14 15.08
CA ASN A 521 26.17 7.29 14.83
C ASN A 521 26.33 6.87 13.37
N LEU A 522 25.56 7.47 12.45
CA LEU A 522 25.65 7.19 11.02
C LEU A 522 27.07 7.45 10.50
N TYR A 523 27.70 8.53 10.96
CA TYR A 523 29.09 8.84 10.61
C TYR A 523 30.04 7.68 10.94
N TRP A 524 29.96 7.15 12.16
CA TRP A 524 30.83 6.06 12.59
C TRP A 524 30.59 4.79 11.77
N PHE A 525 29.34 4.43 11.50
CA PHE A 525 29.05 3.25 10.70
C PHE A 525 29.54 3.39 9.25
N VAL A 526 29.31 4.54 8.61
CA VAL A 526 29.73 4.75 7.21
C VAL A 526 31.26 4.80 7.12
N VAL A 527 31.93 5.51 8.03
CA VAL A 527 33.39 5.68 7.97
C VAL A 527 34.13 4.45 8.49
N ASN A 528 33.77 3.89 9.64
CA ASN A 528 34.51 2.80 10.28
C ASN A 528 34.05 1.39 9.88
N LYS A 529 32.77 1.21 9.50
CA LYS A 529 32.20 -0.10 9.13
C LYS A 529 31.94 -0.26 7.64
N ASP A 530 32.20 0.78 6.85
CA ASP A 530 32.01 0.80 5.40
C ASP A 530 30.62 0.40 4.92
N ILE A 531 29.58 0.64 5.72
CA ILE A 531 28.25 0.09 5.44
C ILE A 531 27.66 0.55 4.10
N TRP A 532 28.11 1.71 3.58
CA TRP A 532 27.69 2.27 2.30
C TRP A 532 28.82 2.24 1.24
N GLY A 533 29.96 1.66 1.58
CA GLY A 533 31.13 1.54 0.72
C GLY A 533 32.02 2.79 0.64
N GLU A 534 33.19 2.58 0.04
CA GLU A 534 34.32 3.52 -0.03
C GLU A 534 33.96 4.92 -0.55
N SER A 535 33.13 5.03 -1.60
CA SER A 535 32.73 6.33 -2.15
C SER A 535 31.96 7.18 -1.15
N TRP A 536 31.07 6.56 -0.37
CA TRP A 536 30.31 7.26 0.68
C TRP A 536 31.18 7.57 1.88
N ARG A 537 32.16 6.71 2.23
CA ARG A 537 33.16 7.02 3.26
C ARG A 537 33.87 8.34 2.96
N HIS A 538 34.38 8.54 1.75
CA HIS A 538 35.06 9.79 1.38
C HIS A 538 34.15 11.02 1.45
N ILE A 539 32.89 10.89 1.04
CA ILE A 539 31.89 11.97 1.16
C ILE A 539 31.65 12.30 2.64
N PHE A 540 31.51 11.28 3.49
CA PHE A 540 31.27 11.47 4.92
C PHE A 540 32.49 12.07 5.63
N GLU A 541 33.71 11.62 5.31
CA GLU A 541 34.97 12.22 5.78
C GLU A 541 35.06 13.70 5.39
N TRP A 542 34.66 14.04 4.16
CA TRP A 542 34.64 15.43 3.68
C TRP A 542 33.59 16.30 4.40
N LEU A 543 32.38 15.78 4.61
CA LEU A 543 31.32 16.49 5.33
C LEU A 543 31.63 16.65 6.84
N GLY A 544 32.38 15.70 7.40
CA GLY A 544 32.77 15.67 8.80
C GLY A 544 31.66 15.24 9.76
N PRO A 545 32.02 14.82 10.99
CA PRO A 545 31.07 14.23 11.94
C PRO A 545 30.00 15.22 12.44
N THR A 546 30.36 16.50 12.60
CA THR A 546 29.43 17.53 13.12
C THR A 546 28.26 17.77 12.18
N LEU A 547 28.53 17.92 10.88
CA LEU A 547 27.50 18.20 9.89
C LEU A 547 26.58 16.99 9.71
N ILE A 548 27.15 15.77 9.63
CA ILE A 548 26.37 14.53 9.58
C ILE A 548 25.46 14.39 10.81
N SER A 549 26.00 14.65 12.01
CA SER A 549 25.21 14.60 13.26
C SER A 549 24.06 15.62 13.25
N MET A 550 24.29 16.84 12.75
CA MET A 550 23.25 17.86 12.61
C MET A 550 22.14 17.45 11.64
N LEU A 551 22.45 16.69 10.59
CA LEU A 551 21.47 16.20 9.62
C LEU A 551 20.76 14.91 10.08
N GLU A 552 21.47 14.02 10.78
CA GLU A 552 20.96 12.72 11.23
C GLU A 552 19.83 12.89 12.25
N ARG A 553 19.97 13.83 13.20
CA ARG A 553 18.99 14.01 14.29
C ARG A 553 17.58 14.37 13.78
N PRO A 554 17.39 15.36 12.89
CA PRO A 554 16.09 15.62 12.28
C PRO A 554 15.48 14.43 11.54
N VAL A 555 16.30 13.63 10.85
CA VAL A 555 15.84 12.46 10.09
C VAL A 555 15.34 11.38 11.04
N ARG A 556 16.12 11.02 12.07
CA ARG A 556 15.71 10.03 13.07
C ARG A 556 14.45 10.46 13.83
N TYR A 557 14.40 11.71 14.27
CA TYR A 557 13.21 12.24 14.93
C TYR A 557 11.98 12.23 14.00
N THR A 558 12.16 12.63 12.73
CA THR A 558 11.07 12.57 11.75
C THR A 558 10.59 11.14 11.53
N ALA A 559 11.50 10.17 11.43
CA ALA A 559 11.13 8.76 11.28
C ALA A 559 10.27 8.25 12.46
N LEU A 560 10.62 8.63 13.69
CA LEU A 560 9.82 8.29 14.88
C LEU A 560 8.46 9.00 14.90
N TYR A 561 8.42 10.28 14.51
CA TYR A 561 7.23 11.14 14.62
C TYR A 561 6.25 10.99 13.43
N ALA A 562 6.74 10.60 12.26
CA ALA A 562 5.98 10.54 11.02
C ALA A 562 4.76 9.60 11.07
N PRO A 563 4.81 8.37 11.65
CA PRO A 563 3.65 7.47 11.68
C PRO A 563 2.42 8.10 12.35
N LEU A 564 2.65 8.82 13.46
CA LEU A 564 1.61 9.54 14.19
C LEU A 564 1.00 10.66 13.33
N VAL A 565 1.83 11.54 12.80
CA VAL A 565 1.36 12.73 12.09
C VAL A 565 0.79 12.41 10.71
N ILE A 566 1.35 11.43 9.99
CA ILE A 566 0.78 10.93 8.73
C ILE A 566 -0.61 10.36 8.99
N SER A 567 -0.77 9.52 10.02
CA SER A 567 -2.07 8.94 10.38
C SER A 567 -3.11 10.03 10.67
N LEU A 568 -2.77 11.00 11.53
CA LEU A 568 -3.65 12.12 11.83
C LEU A 568 -4.00 12.93 10.56
N ALA A 569 -3.00 13.30 9.75
CA ALA A 569 -3.22 14.10 8.55
C ALA A 569 -4.11 13.38 7.52
N LEU A 570 -3.95 12.07 7.33
CA LEU A 570 -4.80 11.27 6.44
C LEU A 570 -6.25 11.22 6.94
N ILE A 571 -6.46 10.97 8.23
CA ILE A 571 -7.80 10.88 8.81
C ILE A 571 -8.49 12.27 8.79
N ILE A 572 -7.77 13.36 9.13
CA ILE A 572 -8.29 14.73 9.02
C ILE A 572 -8.68 15.03 7.56
N SER A 573 -7.83 14.64 6.61
CA SER A 573 -8.09 14.84 5.18
C SER A 573 -9.33 14.08 4.71
N PHE A 574 -9.52 12.85 5.16
CA PHE A 574 -10.72 12.04 4.88
C PHE A 574 -12.00 12.75 5.34
N PHE A 575 -12.05 13.22 6.59
CA PHE A 575 -13.21 13.93 7.12
C PHE A 575 -13.43 15.28 6.44
N SER A 576 -12.36 16.01 6.09
CA SER A 576 -12.43 17.27 5.37
C SER A 576 -13.04 17.10 3.97
N LEU A 577 -12.53 16.13 3.19
CA LEU A 577 -13.06 15.80 1.87
C LEU A 577 -14.52 15.36 1.91
N ARG A 578 -14.90 14.58 2.94
CA ARG A 578 -16.28 14.14 3.14
C ARG A 578 -17.22 15.33 3.40
N LYS A 579 -16.80 16.29 4.23
CA LYS A 579 -17.57 17.51 4.50
C LYS A 579 -17.73 18.38 3.25
N GLN A 580 -16.72 18.43 2.40
CA GLN A 580 -16.74 19.20 1.15
C GLN A 580 -17.47 18.50 0.00
N HIS A 581 -18.07 17.32 0.24
CA HIS A 581 -18.69 16.47 -0.79
C HIS A 581 -17.78 16.21 -2.01
N GLU A 582 -16.46 16.28 -1.81
CA GLU A 582 -15.48 16.01 -2.85
C GLU A 582 -15.30 14.50 -3.05
N GLN A 583 -14.59 14.13 -4.12
CA GLN A 583 -14.22 12.73 -4.37
C GLN A 583 -13.20 12.23 -3.33
N VAL A 584 -13.74 11.77 -2.20
CA VAL A 584 -12.95 11.23 -1.09
C VAL A 584 -12.06 10.10 -1.56
N SER A 585 -12.58 9.15 -2.35
CA SER A 585 -11.86 7.94 -2.72
C SER A 585 -10.61 8.18 -3.57
N GLY A 586 -10.71 8.98 -4.65
CA GLY A 586 -9.59 9.23 -5.55
C GLY A 586 -8.44 9.97 -4.87
N LYS A 587 -8.74 11.07 -4.16
CA LYS A 587 -7.71 11.84 -3.42
C LYS A 587 -7.12 11.03 -2.28
N MET A 588 -7.93 10.31 -1.49
CA MET A 588 -7.42 9.49 -0.40
C MET A 588 -6.53 8.36 -0.89
N LEU A 589 -6.86 7.71 -2.01
CA LEU A 589 -6.01 6.68 -2.60
C LEU A 589 -4.63 7.24 -2.95
N THR A 590 -4.57 8.41 -3.58
CA THR A 590 -3.28 9.08 -3.88
C THR A 590 -2.48 9.38 -2.61
N LEU A 591 -3.14 9.82 -1.55
CA LEU A 591 -2.47 10.11 -0.27
C LEU A 591 -1.97 8.85 0.44
N ILE A 592 -2.74 7.76 0.41
CA ILE A 592 -2.33 6.48 0.98
C ILE A 592 -1.13 5.92 0.21
N ILE A 593 -1.18 5.93 -1.13
CA ILE A 593 -0.06 5.49 -1.98
C ILE A 593 1.19 6.33 -1.69
N SER A 594 1.04 7.64 -1.51
CA SER A 594 2.15 8.52 -1.12
C SER A 594 2.70 8.17 0.26
N ALA A 595 1.84 7.89 1.24
CA ALA A 595 2.22 7.63 2.63
C ALA A 595 2.97 6.30 2.85
N LEU A 596 2.61 5.25 2.11
CA LEU A 596 3.11 3.89 2.35
C LEU A 596 4.66 3.78 2.31
N PRO A 597 5.38 4.31 1.30
CA PRO A 597 6.84 4.28 1.29
C PRO A 597 7.46 5.00 2.50
N TRP A 598 6.86 6.10 2.96
CA TRP A 598 7.36 6.87 4.10
C TRP A 598 7.11 6.18 5.43
N LEU A 599 5.96 5.50 5.60
CA LEU A 599 5.68 4.69 6.79
C LEU A 599 6.64 3.50 6.89
N TRP A 600 6.95 2.87 5.76
CA TRP A 600 7.97 1.83 5.68
C TRP A 600 9.35 2.37 6.05
N LEU A 601 9.77 3.49 5.46
CA LEU A 601 11.07 4.11 5.74
C LEU A 601 11.18 4.57 7.21
N ALA A 602 10.11 5.13 7.76
CA ALA A 602 10.00 5.50 9.17
C ALA A 602 10.23 4.28 10.08
N LYS A 603 9.60 3.13 9.76
CA LYS A 603 9.77 1.88 10.50
C LYS A 603 11.22 1.39 10.41
N ALA A 604 11.79 1.43 9.21
CA ALA A 604 13.17 0.98 8.97
C ALA A 604 14.16 1.79 9.81
N ILE A 605 14.05 3.13 9.81
CA ILE A 605 14.97 4.01 10.55
C ILE A 605 14.72 3.94 12.07
N ALA A 606 13.46 4.00 12.50
CA ALA A 606 13.12 4.11 13.92
C ALA A 606 13.18 2.78 14.67
N PHE A 607 12.93 1.65 13.99
CA PHE A 607 12.91 0.32 14.63
C PHE A 607 14.04 -0.57 14.13
N SER A 608 14.14 -0.82 12.82
CA SER A 608 15.09 -1.82 12.27
C SER A 608 16.55 -1.37 12.34
N TRP A 609 16.81 -0.09 12.11
CA TRP A 609 18.14 0.55 12.13
C TRP A 609 18.24 1.54 13.30
N SER A 610 17.48 1.26 14.36
CA SER A 610 17.45 2.13 15.53
C SER A 610 18.81 2.08 16.24
N SER A 611 19.22 3.24 16.74
CA SER A 611 20.45 3.41 17.50
C SER A 611 20.17 3.67 18.97
N THR A 612 19.19 2.95 19.52
CA THR A 612 18.81 3.01 20.93
C THR A 612 18.47 1.61 21.42
N ASP A 613 19.10 1.22 22.52
CA ASP A 613 18.85 -0.06 23.15
C ASP A 613 17.42 -0.10 23.71
N ASN A 614 16.86 1.05 24.13
CA ASN A 614 15.51 1.10 24.68
C ASN A 614 14.45 0.65 23.66
N LEU A 615 14.45 1.16 22.42
CA LEU A 615 13.46 0.71 21.43
C LEU A 615 13.75 -0.73 20.95
N ASN A 616 15.03 -1.07 20.80
CA ASN A 616 15.45 -2.40 20.33
C ASN A 616 15.11 -3.53 21.30
N GLU A 617 15.06 -3.23 22.61
CA GLU A 617 14.68 -4.14 23.69
C GLU A 617 13.17 -4.13 23.97
N LEU A 618 12.50 -2.99 23.78
CA LEU A 618 11.07 -2.84 24.13
C LEU A 618 10.12 -3.32 23.05
N ILE A 619 10.48 -3.17 21.77
CA ILE A 619 9.59 -3.51 20.66
C ILE A 619 9.77 -4.98 20.33
N ALA A 620 8.67 -5.73 20.35
CA ALA A 620 8.70 -7.16 20.07
C ALA A 620 9.28 -7.43 18.68
N ARG A 621 10.42 -8.14 18.58
CA ARG A 621 11.03 -8.43 17.27
C ARG A 621 10.22 -9.44 16.47
N ASN A 622 9.84 -10.52 17.14
CA ASN A 622 8.93 -11.54 16.64
C ASN A 622 7.56 -11.33 17.28
N GLY A 623 6.87 -10.28 16.86
CA GLY A 623 5.54 -9.98 17.38
C GLY A 623 4.53 -11.09 17.08
N ALA A 624 3.41 -11.07 17.81
CA ALA A 624 2.35 -12.05 17.64
C ALA A 624 1.86 -12.12 16.18
N LEU A 625 1.23 -13.23 15.81
CA LEU A 625 0.76 -13.49 14.45
C LEU A 625 1.86 -13.35 13.37
N GLY A 626 3.13 -13.55 13.70
CA GLY A 626 4.28 -13.39 12.80
C GLY A 626 4.47 -11.98 12.22
N MET A 627 3.80 -10.99 12.80
CA MET A 627 3.98 -9.57 12.47
C MET A 627 4.81 -8.92 13.57
N GLY A 628 5.97 -8.37 13.23
CA GLY A 628 6.84 -7.69 14.21
C GLY A 628 6.10 -6.59 14.99
N GLY A 629 6.49 -6.36 16.25
CA GLY A 629 5.81 -5.47 17.21
C GLY A 629 5.56 -4.05 16.68
N GLY A 630 6.44 -3.54 15.82
CA GLY A 630 6.25 -2.27 15.12
C GLY A 630 4.95 -2.17 14.30
N PHE A 631 4.43 -3.30 13.77
CA PHE A 631 3.13 -3.34 13.09
C PHE A 631 1.98 -3.03 14.05
N TYR A 632 1.95 -3.70 15.22
CA TYR A 632 0.93 -3.48 16.24
C TYR A 632 0.99 -2.07 16.81
N LEU A 633 2.19 -1.52 17.00
CA LEU A 633 2.35 -0.13 17.44
C LEU A 633 1.83 0.87 16.40
N TYR A 634 2.01 0.61 15.10
CA TYR A 634 1.41 1.44 14.05
C TYR A 634 -0.12 1.33 14.05
N LEU A 635 -0.67 0.13 14.22
CA LEU A 635 -2.11 -0.09 14.31
C LEU A 635 -2.71 0.60 15.56
N LEU A 636 -2.01 0.52 16.69
CA LEU A 636 -2.33 1.24 17.92
C LEU A 636 -2.39 2.75 17.67
N LEU A 637 -1.32 3.32 17.11
CA LEU A 637 -1.28 4.75 16.79
C LEU A 637 -2.43 5.15 15.85
N PHE A 638 -2.70 4.36 14.81
CA PHE A 638 -3.81 4.62 13.90
C PHE A 638 -5.16 4.62 14.62
N ALA A 639 -5.42 3.62 15.48
CA ALA A 639 -6.66 3.53 16.27
C ALA A 639 -6.82 4.72 17.22
N LEU A 640 -5.75 5.13 17.91
CA LEU A 640 -5.75 6.30 18.78
C LEU A 640 -6.03 7.59 18.01
N CYS A 641 -5.44 7.75 16.82
CA CYS A 641 -5.68 8.88 15.93
C CYS A 641 -7.14 8.95 15.45
N VAL A 642 -7.74 7.81 15.06
CA VAL A 642 -9.16 7.73 14.68
C VAL A 642 -10.04 8.18 15.85
N ASN A 643 -9.79 7.66 17.05
CA ASN A 643 -10.54 8.02 18.25
C ASN A 643 -10.46 9.54 18.55
N ALA A 644 -9.25 10.10 18.51
CA ALA A 644 -9.03 11.54 18.73
C ALA A 644 -9.78 12.42 17.71
N ILE A 645 -9.83 12.01 16.44
CA ILE A 645 -10.49 12.79 15.39
C ILE A 645 -12.01 12.65 15.42
N ILE A 646 -12.54 11.49 15.80
CA ILE A 646 -13.98 11.32 16.05
C ILE A 646 -14.42 12.28 17.16
N LEU A 647 -13.71 12.29 18.29
CA LEU A 647 -14.01 13.19 19.42
C LEU A 647 -13.86 14.67 19.02
N THR A 648 -12.89 14.98 18.16
CA THR A 648 -12.69 16.34 17.65
C THR A 648 -13.88 16.85 16.84
N ASN A 649 -14.46 15.97 16.01
CA ASN A 649 -15.51 16.30 15.04
C ASN A 649 -16.95 16.24 15.60
N MET A 650 -17.13 15.89 16.87
CA MET A 650 -18.48 15.85 17.49
C MET A 650 -19.10 17.25 17.56
N SER A 651 -20.40 17.33 17.31
CA SER A 651 -21.18 18.55 17.44
C SER A 651 -21.53 18.86 18.90
N ALA A 652 -22.30 19.93 19.12
CA ALA A 652 -22.81 20.28 20.45
C ALA A 652 -23.99 19.38 20.92
N HIS A 653 -24.42 18.40 20.13
CA HIS A 653 -25.52 17.52 20.49
C HIS A 653 -25.10 16.44 21.48
N ILE A 654 -25.86 16.28 22.56
CA ILE A 654 -25.54 15.36 23.66
C ILE A 654 -25.48 13.88 23.24
N THR A 655 -26.27 13.49 22.24
CA THR A 655 -26.31 12.12 21.71
C THR A 655 -25.00 11.73 21.02
N GLU A 656 -24.37 12.66 20.32
CA GLU A 656 -23.06 12.43 19.70
C GLU A 656 -21.99 12.29 20.78
N TRP A 657 -22.01 13.11 21.82
CA TRP A 657 -21.09 12.98 22.95
C TRP A 657 -21.21 11.63 23.66
N ILE A 658 -22.43 11.15 23.90
CA ILE A 658 -22.65 9.82 24.49
C ILE A 658 -22.05 8.72 23.61
N LEU A 659 -22.32 8.76 22.29
CA LEU A 659 -21.80 7.77 21.35
C LEU A 659 -20.26 7.82 21.26
N GLY A 660 -19.67 9.01 21.30
CA GLY A 660 -18.23 9.21 21.25
C GLY A 660 -17.53 8.68 22.48
N ILE A 661 -18.06 8.99 23.67
CA ILE A 661 -17.55 8.48 24.92
C ILE A 661 -17.67 6.95 24.96
N ALA A 662 -18.81 6.39 24.55
CA ALA A 662 -18.99 4.95 24.48
C ALA A 662 -17.96 4.30 23.53
N LEU A 663 -17.76 4.88 22.33
CA LEU A 663 -16.73 4.42 21.39
C LEU A 663 -15.32 4.50 22.00
N SER A 664 -14.97 5.62 22.62
CA SER A 664 -13.67 5.80 23.27
C SER A 664 -13.44 4.78 24.38
N LEU A 665 -14.47 4.44 25.17
CA LEU A 665 -14.40 3.40 26.20
C LEU A 665 -14.15 2.01 25.59
N THR A 666 -14.82 1.67 24.48
CA THR A 666 -14.57 0.39 23.78
C THR A 666 -13.15 0.31 23.17
N MET A 667 -12.53 1.45 22.87
CA MET A 667 -11.17 1.54 22.32
C MET A 667 -10.08 1.42 23.38
N LEU A 668 -10.40 1.48 24.68
CA LEU A 668 -9.42 1.28 25.76
C LEU A 668 -8.85 -0.15 25.81
N PRO A 669 -9.68 -1.22 25.87
CA PRO A 669 -9.16 -2.59 25.86
C PRO A 669 -8.48 -2.94 24.53
N LEU A 670 -8.97 -2.40 23.41
CA LEU A 670 -8.28 -2.58 22.12
C LEU A 670 -6.90 -1.92 22.11
N GLY A 671 -6.80 -0.71 22.67
CA GLY A 671 -5.51 -0.01 22.83
C GLY A 671 -4.53 -0.80 23.69
N TRP A 672 -5.00 -1.36 24.80
CA TRP A 672 -4.18 -2.23 25.67
C TRP A 672 -3.71 -3.48 24.95
N LEU A 673 -4.61 -4.17 24.25
CA LEU A 673 -4.27 -5.36 23.48
C LEU A 673 -3.17 -5.06 22.44
N LEU A 674 -3.33 -4.00 21.65
CA LEU A 674 -2.36 -3.62 20.63
C LEU A 674 -1.02 -3.18 21.22
N LEU A 675 -1.03 -2.50 22.38
CA LEU A 675 0.18 -2.16 23.11
C LEU A 675 0.92 -3.43 23.56
N SER A 676 0.22 -4.37 24.19
CA SER A 676 0.79 -5.61 24.70
C SER A 676 1.33 -6.52 23.59
N LEU A 677 0.68 -6.55 22.41
CA LEU A 677 1.19 -7.28 21.23
C LEU A 677 2.40 -6.59 20.56
N GLY A 678 2.53 -5.27 20.75
CA GLY A 678 3.63 -4.48 20.16
C GLY A 678 4.91 -4.48 20.99
N LEU A 679 4.80 -4.71 22.30
CA LEU A 679 5.92 -4.66 23.25
C LEU A 679 6.43 -6.05 23.62
N GLU A 680 7.70 -6.14 23.97
CA GLU A 680 8.34 -7.38 24.41
C GLU A 680 7.72 -7.85 25.76
N PRO A 681 7.29 -9.11 25.87
CA PRO A 681 6.69 -9.62 27.11
C PRO A 681 7.73 -9.75 28.24
N GLU A 682 8.99 -10.01 27.90
CA GLU A 682 10.09 -10.16 28.86
C GLU A 682 11.31 -9.33 28.43
N VAL A 683 11.58 -8.26 29.18
CA VAL A 683 12.76 -7.40 29.03
C VAL A 683 13.70 -7.68 30.18
N HIS A 684 14.94 -8.08 29.88
CA HIS A 684 15.98 -8.34 30.86
C HIS A 684 16.92 -7.13 30.96
N LYS A 685 16.74 -6.30 31.99
CA LYS A 685 17.56 -5.09 32.17
C LYS A 685 17.87 -4.84 33.64
N TYR A 686 19.11 -4.41 33.93
CA TYR A 686 19.57 -4.08 35.28
C TYR A 686 19.39 -5.21 36.33
N GLY A 687 19.46 -6.47 35.89
CA GLY A 687 19.29 -7.64 36.76
C GLY A 687 17.84 -7.97 37.12
N HIS A 688 16.86 -7.32 36.48
CA HIS A 688 15.43 -7.57 36.66
C HIS A 688 14.78 -7.99 35.34
N THR A 689 13.71 -8.78 35.43
CA THR A 689 12.86 -9.18 34.31
C THR A 689 11.48 -8.52 34.48
N PHE A 690 11.02 -7.78 33.47
CA PHE A 690 9.72 -7.12 33.47
C PHE A 690 9.21 -6.99 32.02
N SER A 691 7.90 -6.76 31.83
CA SER A 691 7.36 -6.55 30.48
C SER A 691 7.65 -5.15 29.94
N GLY A 692 7.64 -4.97 28.63
CA GLY A 692 7.75 -3.65 28.02
C GLY A 692 6.65 -2.67 28.48
N ALA A 693 5.45 -3.18 28.76
CA ALA A 693 4.37 -2.38 29.34
C ALA A 693 4.71 -1.91 30.77
N GLN A 694 5.30 -2.78 31.60
CA GLN A 694 5.82 -2.40 32.92
C GLN A 694 6.96 -1.37 32.79
N PHE A 695 7.81 -1.48 31.77
CA PHE A 695 8.85 -0.49 31.53
C PHE A 695 8.28 0.91 31.23
N LEU A 696 7.19 0.99 30.47
CA LEU A 696 6.58 2.28 30.10
C LEU A 696 5.67 2.87 31.18
N LEU A 697 4.89 2.02 31.87
CA LEU A 697 3.81 2.46 32.76
C LEU A 697 4.11 2.22 34.24
N GLY A 698 5.13 1.41 34.56
CA GLY A 698 5.59 1.17 35.92
C GLY A 698 6.27 2.40 36.55
N PRO A 699 6.27 2.52 37.88
CA PRO A 699 6.90 3.64 38.59
C PRO A 699 8.43 3.58 38.50
N ASP A 700 9.00 2.38 38.57
CA ASP A 700 10.43 2.13 38.43
C ASP A 700 10.68 0.70 37.89
N ARG A 701 11.94 0.22 37.97
CA ARG A 701 12.36 -1.11 37.48
C ARG A 701 12.36 -2.21 38.55
N LYS A 702 12.06 -1.86 39.80
CA LYS A 702 12.10 -2.75 40.97
C LYS A 702 10.69 -3.14 41.41
N GLN A 703 9.76 -2.19 41.41
CA GLN A 703 8.37 -2.38 41.79
C GLN A 703 7.55 -2.80 40.57
N ILE A 704 7.28 -4.10 40.46
CA ILE A 704 6.39 -4.68 39.44
C ILE A 704 4.94 -4.44 39.86
N LEU A 705 4.13 -3.88 38.96
CA LEU A 705 2.72 -3.61 39.22
C LEU A 705 1.83 -4.74 38.67
N PRO A 706 0.66 -4.98 39.28
CA PRO A 706 -0.36 -5.83 38.68
C PRO A 706 -0.82 -5.30 37.32
N GLU A 707 -1.22 -6.21 36.42
CA GLU A 707 -1.68 -5.85 35.07
C GLU A 707 -2.88 -4.89 35.10
N THR A 708 -3.76 -5.02 36.09
CA THR A 708 -4.91 -4.12 36.29
C THR A 708 -4.50 -2.67 36.57
N GLU A 709 -3.40 -2.46 37.30
CA GLU A 709 -2.87 -1.12 37.56
C GLU A 709 -2.19 -0.54 36.31
N LEU A 710 -1.45 -1.36 35.57
CA LEU A 710 -0.86 -0.94 34.29
C LEU A 710 -1.96 -0.56 33.29
N PHE A 711 -3.03 -1.34 33.20
CA PHE A 711 -4.18 -1.02 32.36
C PHE A 711 -4.87 0.28 32.80
N ALA A 712 -5.02 0.54 34.10
CA ALA A 712 -5.56 1.79 34.60
C ALA A 712 -4.68 3.00 34.22
N ARG A 713 -3.35 2.86 34.32
CA ARG A 713 -2.39 3.90 33.88
C ARG A 713 -2.44 4.11 32.37
N TRP A 714 -2.55 3.03 31.60
CA TRP A 714 -2.74 3.09 30.15
C TRP A 714 -4.00 3.87 29.77
N CYS A 715 -5.12 3.64 30.47
CA CYS A 715 -6.36 4.39 30.24
C CYS A 715 -6.14 5.91 30.40
N LEU A 716 -5.37 6.34 31.40
CA LEU A 716 -5.02 7.75 31.60
C LEU A 716 -4.13 8.30 30.48
N VAL A 717 -3.12 7.54 30.05
CA VAL A 717 -2.24 7.92 28.92
C VAL A 717 -3.04 8.09 27.63
N GLN A 718 -3.90 7.12 27.32
CA GLN A 718 -4.76 7.15 26.14
C GLN A 718 -5.76 8.32 26.19
N ALA A 719 -6.41 8.56 27.33
CA ALA A 719 -7.33 9.70 27.49
C ALA A 719 -6.61 11.05 27.37
N GLY A 720 -5.40 11.18 27.95
CA GLY A 720 -4.56 12.37 27.84
C GLY A 720 -4.14 12.64 26.40
N PHE A 721 -3.65 11.61 25.70
CA PHE A 721 -3.27 11.67 24.29
C PHE A 721 -4.43 12.17 23.41
N ILE A 722 -5.61 11.57 23.55
CA ILE A 722 -6.82 11.95 22.81
C ILE A 722 -7.15 13.42 23.06
N THR A 723 -7.16 13.83 24.34
CA THR A 723 -7.53 15.19 24.74
C THR A 723 -6.57 16.23 24.18
N ILE A 724 -5.26 15.97 24.26
CA ILE A 724 -4.20 16.86 23.76
C ILE A 724 -4.32 17.04 22.24
N ILE A 725 -4.45 15.94 21.50
CA ILE A 725 -4.53 15.98 20.03
C ILE A 725 -5.82 16.67 19.59
N SER A 726 -6.96 16.32 20.17
CA SER A 726 -8.23 16.97 19.86
C SER A 726 -8.17 18.47 20.14
N SER A 727 -7.51 18.87 21.23
CA SER A 727 -7.31 20.29 21.57
C SER A 727 -6.42 21.00 20.57
N GLY A 728 -5.29 20.40 20.17
CA GLY A 728 -4.40 20.93 19.13
C GLY A 728 -5.10 21.16 17.79
N ILE A 729 -5.88 20.17 17.32
CA ILE A 729 -6.65 20.28 16.07
C ILE A 729 -7.70 21.40 16.16
N ARG A 730 -8.42 21.50 17.29
CA ARG A 730 -9.42 22.57 17.52
C ARG A 730 -8.77 23.95 17.57
N SER A 731 -7.63 24.09 18.24
CA SER A 731 -6.86 25.33 18.30
C SER A 731 -6.45 25.80 16.91
N PHE A 732 -5.89 24.91 16.08
CA PHE A 732 -5.56 25.24 14.69
C PHE A 732 -6.78 25.68 13.88
N SER A 733 -7.89 24.94 14.00
CA SER A 733 -9.13 25.22 13.28
C SER A 733 -9.78 26.56 13.67
N ARG A 734 -9.60 27.01 14.93
CA ARG A 734 -10.07 28.32 15.40
C ARG A 734 -9.24 29.46 14.81
N VAL A 735 -7.92 29.34 14.88
CA VAL A 735 -6.99 30.36 14.37
C VAL A 735 -7.10 30.50 12.84
N THR A 736 -7.33 29.42 12.11
CA THR A 736 -7.36 29.44 10.63
C THR A 736 -8.70 29.81 10.00
N ARG A 737 -9.82 29.74 10.73
CA ARG A 737 -11.17 30.11 10.22
C ARG A 737 -11.32 31.57 9.77
N GLN A 738 -10.37 32.44 10.10
CA GLN A 738 -10.38 33.85 9.70
C GLN A 738 -9.43 34.17 8.52
N TYR A 739 -8.64 33.20 8.05
CA TYR A 739 -7.70 33.36 6.93
C TYR A 739 -8.20 32.71 5.61
N LEU A 740 -9.35 32.03 5.66
CA LEU A 740 -10.09 31.45 4.54
C LEU A 740 -11.46 32.13 4.47
#